data_AF-A0A816BYR0-F1
#
_entry.id   AF-A0A816BYR0-F1
#
_cell.length_a   1.000
_cell.length_b   1.000
_cell.length_c   1.000
_cell.angle_alpha   90.00
_cell.angle_beta   90.00
_cell.angle_gamma   90.00
#
_symmetry.space_group_name_H-M   'P 1'
#
loop_
_entity.id
_entity.type
_entity.pdbx_description
1 polymer ?
#
loop_
_entity_poly.entity_id
_entity_poly.type
_entity_poly.pdbx_seq_one_letter_code
_entity_poly.pdbx_strand_id
1 'polypeptide(L)'
;MEYSEDTEHIQYNYNNIQELLRVELKKSPERFSKPISILPDIDDNVECQLEQELLNESKCNTGNRIILIPYRLENSHWIGILIELQAAKQILRAEYIDPVNRSSFIPDRLQKQLAKVYPSAVLQAKDLLKHNDRTHSAKLTIQNLLAAVENNPPYVNISDGNETSTRSTESKLLHWQQSGNTIPKEGNESRLADLEQQLKNGLEKLNIPDVSLIPQRIQEVEGRINVYDDERRIDDIEKEENYLRELQELQKIAASINSESISIIPNKDNESNVNITDKQEGLVRSINIIALEKNKGLLHLNELREDCAAMPSCAEKTILELLEHFQQKLLENHPYSQEQDSVIEMLGKLNDQIKKQELRSKEIQTSLQNLKIAVNNGTMSSAVDSLQELEKKIRPLNVQEIQRLVSKAKKATELIRGKDIILLVGETGSGKSTTIQFLAGSEMKEVQVPIERGKFLDHITPIGPVKNPGLNNVTSSPFHKSETRYITPVTIELKDVLGSHETDVITLCDAPGFSDTAGAEVDIANSVGVIEALKGTKSVKILALLSYQSLGDRGEGIQRLARILINMIHKIDDRLDAIIYAFTKYPEKKNINAVLTDIKNQKVNKDRVLRSDTAFVTVLSDMIDKIEGSTYKIDPIHGDRKILIQKLKRTKGIQYPGEVFRFSMSGKTQITIGNHVKNDTSSIMCAMKHKNNELVMYYLNDLKVLQSLTKQNFVREAYENSKRWISANINEYCTEIKRKFNRVLASQDPLREDDIHEYKAAVEYLQHIQILKIHLGSFLLSPEALMQNIIFILRERSCALNKQDLHNPLVEVHLNNLRMLKNSFKELEIDYRSSCEEFDKRFYVLVQSARALILTNNFKQIAEVIRNISKSSHILKDHLNEKVEEAYYNIIKLLLQHLSSFAGKADPLLQKTPLTNHDIEILKSYMEILRSAKECSSLQDRIFTSIDVLKRQVTVANQYSRNSDSEEMFTDLNQIYNNFIMKIVKYFDEINLRTQELFKRARDHSLEDIQKLVDDMDAIRKIPELASKTAETYHRTVETLRGYMQKLHTEAEQLLLTIDHQTETTSYRPLAQSLLRLKNAEWINQGTCNTLMRRIKEKLVQHACQLEDRLMNIDYSLKCPDNVSIVQEIVKKIESMRDLERSVPELEKHRQSVLQRFLQCTQTVFDCIQTTFNLQDKYVYRIKQELKNLEEIKKACNDLHPARIFLRKHHYSDINILNGEIEELKTRQKDALQVAATE
;
A
#
# COMPACT_ATOMS: atom_id res chain seq x y z
N MET A 1 -2.69 25.97 6.75
CA MET A 1 -4.04 26.29 6.24
C MET A 1 -5.01 25.59 7.16
N GLU A 2 -5.40 26.28 8.23
CA GLU A 2 -6.48 25.86 9.12
C GLU A 2 -7.80 26.17 8.41
N TYR A 3 -8.69 25.18 8.33
CA TYR A 3 -10.07 25.43 7.92
C TYR A 3 -10.97 25.25 9.13
N SER A 4 -11.67 26.34 9.42
CA SER A 4 -12.64 26.54 10.48
C SER A 4 -13.86 25.65 10.34
N GLU A 5 -14.39 25.25 11.49
CA GLU A 5 -15.74 24.74 11.67
C GLU A 5 -16.74 25.84 11.31
N ASP A 6 -17.43 25.67 10.19
CA ASP A 6 -18.68 26.37 9.92
C ASP A 6 -19.81 25.35 9.67
N THR A 7 -20.91 25.61 10.35
CA THR A 7 -22.12 24.81 10.40
C THR A 7 -22.93 25.01 9.12
N GLU A 8 -22.80 24.11 8.15
CA GLU A 8 -23.70 24.09 7.00
C GLU A 8 -24.99 23.31 7.31
N HIS A 9 -26.08 24.05 7.43
CA HIS A 9 -27.40 23.60 7.02
C HIS A 9 -27.30 23.07 5.57
N ILE A 10 -27.24 21.75 5.39
CA ILE A 10 -27.40 21.14 4.06
C ILE A 10 -28.87 21.33 3.64
N GLN A 11 -29.15 22.47 3.02
CA GLN A 11 -30.21 22.60 2.03
C GLN A 11 -29.89 21.57 0.95
N TYR A 12 -30.72 20.52 0.80
CA TYR A 12 -30.62 19.65 -0.37
C TYR A 12 -30.77 20.54 -1.60
N ASN A 13 -29.68 20.71 -2.34
CA ASN A 13 -29.69 21.44 -3.60
C ASN A 13 -30.37 20.51 -4.64
N TYR A 14 -31.71 20.56 -4.72
CA TYR A 14 -32.55 19.76 -5.63
C TYR A 14 -32.38 20.18 -7.11
N ASN A 15 -31.15 20.43 -7.55
CA ASN A 15 -30.83 20.86 -8.91
C ASN A 15 -30.68 19.70 -9.91
N ASN A 16 -30.92 18.44 -9.50
CA ASN A 16 -30.86 17.28 -10.39
C ASN A 16 -31.85 16.17 -9.98
N ILE A 17 -33.13 16.36 -10.33
CA ILE A 17 -34.23 15.45 -10.00
C ILE A 17 -34.08 14.12 -10.75
N GLN A 18 -33.60 14.16 -12.00
CA GLN A 18 -33.37 12.97 -12.82
C GLN A 18 -32.50 11.92 -12.12
N GLU A 19 -31.35 12.32 -11.55
CA GLU A 19 -30.42 11.37 -10.94
C GLU A 19 -30.99 10.75 -9.66
N LEU A 20 -31.74 11.54 -8.88
CA LEU A 20 -32.46 11.04 -7.72
C LEU A 20 -33.55 10.04 -8.11
N LEU A 21 -34.31 10.30 -9.17
CA LEU A 21 -35.29 9.33 -9.72
C LEU A 21 -34.61 8.03 -10.19
N ARG A 22 -33.43 8.11 -10.83
CA ARG A 22 -32.66 6.91 -11.22
C ARG A 22 -32.24 6.09 -10.01
N VAL A 23 -31.76 6.76 -8.96
CA VAL A 23 -31.33 6.10 -7.71
C VAL A 23 -32.51 5.41 -7.04
N GLU A 24 -33.68 6.06 -6.93
CA GLU A 24 -34.85 5.44 -6.32
C GLU A 24 -35.40 4.27 -7.12
N LEU A 25 -35.44 4.36 -8.47
CA LEU A 25 -35.89 3.25 -9.31
C LEU A 25 -34.94 2.04 -9.26
N LYS A 26 -33.62 2.26 -9.11
CA LYS A 26 -32.63 1.18 -8.94
C LYS A 26 -32.78 0.39 -7.65
N LYS A 27 -33.40 0.97 -6.60
CA LYS A 27 -33.64 0.27 -5.33
C LYS A 27 -34.74 -0.81 -5.44
N SER A 28 -35.54 -0.82 -6.50
CA SER A 28 -36.67 -1.77 -6.65
C SER A 28 -37.00 -2.11 -8.11
N PRO A 29 -36.08 -2.74 -8.87
CA PRO A 29 -36.27 -3.04 -10.29
C PRO A 29 -37.40 -4.05 -10.57
N GLU A 30 -37.74 -4.92 -9.60
CA GLU A 30 -38.79 -5.95 -9.75
C GLU A 30 -40.22 -5.42 -9.61
N ARG A 31 -40.41 -4.14 -9.23
CA ARG A 31 -41.74 -3.55 -8.97
C ARG A 31 -42.48 -3.09 -10.22
N PHE A 32 -41.81 -2.95 -11.36
CA PHE A 32 -42.38 -2.27 -12.52
C PHE A 32 -42.55 -3.22 -13.70
N SER A 33 -43.77 -3.29 -14.24
CA SER A 33 -44.14 -4.22 -15.32
C SER A 33 -43.69 -3.77 -16.72
N LYS A 34 -43.20 -2.53 -16.86
CA LYS A 34 -42.72 -1.94 -18.13
C LYS A 34 -41.36 -1.27 -17.94
N PRO A 35 -40.48 -1.26 -18.95
CA PRO A 35 -39.25 -0.46 -18.94
C PRO A 35 -39.55 1.02 -18.69
N ILE A 36 -38.74 1.68 -17.87
CA ILE A 36 -38.91 3.10 -17.52
C ILE A 36 -37.75 3.92 -18.12
N SER A 37 -38.09 4.91 -18.94
CA SER A 37 -37.19 5.95 -19.44
C SER A 37 -37.35 7.19 -18.56
N ILE A 38 -36.24 7.84 -18.17
CA ILE A 38 -36.28 9.11 -17.43
C ILE A 38 -35.60 10.18 -18.27
N LEU A 39 -36.36 11.20 -18.66
CA LEU A 39 -35.83 12.34 -19.40
C LEU A 39 -34.98 13.25 -18.48
N PRO A 40 -34.04 14.05 -19.03
CA PRO A 40 -33.32 15.04 -18.24
C PRO A 40 -34.28 16.07 -17.66
N ASP A 41 -33.83 16.78 -16.62
CA ASP A 41 -34.59 17.86 -16.01
C ASP A 41 -34.88 18.95 -17.07
N ILE A 42 -36.16 19.15 -17.36
CA ILE A 42 -36.61 20.07 -18.41
C ILE A 42 -36.98 21.40 -17.77
N ASP A 43 -36.50 22.50 -18.34
CA ASP A 43 -36.80 23.85 -17.86
C ASP A 43 -37.68 24.59 -18.86
N ASP A 44 -38.83 25.10 -18.38
CA ASP A 44 -39.77 25.88 -19.18
C ASP A 44 -39.16 27.15 -19.77
N ASN A 45 -38.10 27.67 -19.15
CA ASN A 45 -37.35 28.83 -19.67
C ASN A 45 -36.63 28.52 -21.00
N VAL A 46 -36.41 27.24 -21.34
CA VAL A 46 -35.74 26.84 -22.58
C VAL A 46 -36.79 26.46 -23.62
N GLU A 47 -36.94 27.30 -24.65
CA GLU A 47 -37.92 27.05 -25.71
C GLU A 47 -37.70 25.71 -26.42
N CYS A 48 -38.79 24.96 -26.59
CA CYS A 48 -38.83 23.67 -27.30
C CYS A 48 -37.99 22.54 -26.68
N GLN A 49 -37.48 22.69 -25.44
CA GLN A 49 -36.66 21.65 -24.80
C GLN A 49 -37.43 20.33 -24.61
N LEU A 50 -38.69 20.40 -24.17
CA LEU A 50 -39.55 19.22 -24.02
C LEU A 50 -39.77 18.50 -25.34
N GLU A 51 -40.03 19.25 -26.41
CA GLU A 51 -40.20 18.71 -27.76
C GLU A 51 -38.94 17.97 -28.25
N GLN A 52 -37.75 18.58 -28.08
CA GLN A 52 -36.48 18.00 -28.51
C GLN A 52 -36.13 16.73 -27.73
N GLU A 53 -36.30 16.73 -26.41
CA GLU A 53 -36.01 15.57 -25.57
C GLU A 53 -36.97 14.40 -25.85
N LEU A 54 -38.27 14.68 -26.05
CA LEU A 54 -39.23 13.66 -26.48
C LEU A 54 -38.92 13.10 -27.87
N LEU A 55 -38.47 13.94 -28.82
CA LEU A 55 -38.03 13.48 -30.14
C LEU A 55 -36.81 12.56 -30.03
N ASN A 56 -35.82 12.93 -29.21
CA ASN A 56 -34.62 12.12 -28.97
C ASN A 56 -34.97 10.78 -28.31
N GLU A 57 -35.82 10.79 -27.27
CA GLU A 57 -36.33 9.57 -26.62
C GLU A 57 -37.02 8.64 -27.64
N SER A 58 -37.86 9.22 -28.51
CA SER A 58 -38.61 8.47 -29.52
C SER A 58 -37.75 7.90 -30.65
N LYS A 59 -36.52 8.42 -30.86
CA LYS A 59 -35.53 7.93 -31.83
C LYS A 59 -34.65 6.84 -31.22
N CYS A 60 -34.21 7.02 -29.98
CA CYS A 60 -33.25 6.14 -29.31
C CYS A 60 -33.88 4.86 -28.77
N ASN A 61 -35.17 4.89 -28.44
CA ASN A 61 -35.86 3.76 -27.82
C ASN A 61 -37.08 3.34 -28.65
N THR A 62 -37.39 2.03 -28.71
CA THR A 62 -38.63 1.48 -29.32
C THR A 62 -39.34 0.48 -28.40
N GLY A 63 -40.67 0.41 -28.42
CA GLY A 63 -41.46 -0.59 -27.67
C GLY A 63 -42.31 -0.04 -26.51
N ASN A 64 -42.95 -0.93 -25.75
CA ASN A 64 -43.78 -0.58 -24.58
C ASN A 64 -42.90 -0.02 -23.45
N ARG A 65 -43.18 1.18 -22.95
CA ARG A 65 -42.41 1.80 -21.85
C ARG A 65 -43.18 2.92 -21.16
N ILE A 66 -42.70 3.33 -20.00
CA ILE A 66 -43.14 4.53 -19.28
C ILE A 66 -42.03 5.57 -19.34
N ILE A 67 -42.37 6.82 -19.63
CA ILE A 67 -41.45 7.95 -19.65
C ILE A 67 -41.80 8.86 -18.48
N LEU A 68 -40.81 9.14 -17.63
CA LEU A 68 -40.91 10.07 -16.51
C LEU A 68 -40.14 11.34 -16.83
N ILE A 69 -40.79 12.48 -16.59
CA ILE A 69 -40.28 13.79 -16.96
C ILE A 69 -40.38 14.72 -15.75
N PRO A 70 -39.26 15.02 -15.08
CA PRO A 70 -39.19 16.13 -14.15
C PRO A 70 -39.14 17.44 -14.95
N TYR A 71 -40.10 18.33 -14.69
CA TYR A 71 -40.26 19.59 -15.41
C TYR A 71 -40.28 20.77 -14.45
N ARG A 72 -39.48 21.80 -14.72
CA ARG A 72 -39.40 23.03 -13.94
C ARG A 72 -40.14 24.14 -14.66
N LEU A 73 -41.22 24.65 -14.05
CA LEU A 73 -41.94 25.82 -14.52
C LEU A 73 -41.17 27.12 -14.20
N GLU A 74 -41.45 28.20 -14.93
CA GLU A 74 -40.74 29.51 -14.87
C GLU A 74 -40.56 30.07 -13.44
N ASN A 75 -41.43 29.70 -12.49
CA ASN A 75 -41.38 30.13 -11.09
C ASN A 75 -40.50 29.26 -10.16
N SER A 76 -39.55 28.48 -10.70
CA SER A 76 -38.73 27.50 -9.94
C SER A 76 -39.55 26.43 -9.21
N HIS A 77 -40.72 26.12 -9.76
CA HIS A 77 -41.67 25.13 -9.24
C HIS A 77 -41.58 23.86 -10.08
N TRP A 78 -41.35 22.72 -9.43
CA TRP A 78 -41.20 21.43 -10.10
C TRP A 78 -42.54 20.69 -10.20
N ILE A 79 -42.80 20.12 -11.37
CA ILE A 79 -43.94 19.27 -11.68
C ILE A 79 -43.47 17.98 -12.35
N GLY A 80 -44.31 16.95 -12.33
CA GLY A 80 -44.04 15.67 -12.97
C GLY A 80 -44.93 15.45 -14.18
N ILE A 81 -44.37 14.95 -15.28
CA ILE A 81 -45.14 14.41 -16.40
C ILE A 81 -44.81 12.93 -16.56
N LEU A 82 -45.84 12.10 -16.70
CA LEU A 82 -45.73 10.66 -16.99
C LEU A 82 -46.38 10.37 -18.34
N ILE A 83 -45.68 9.67 -19.23
CA ILE A 83 -46.23 9.19 -20.51
C ILE A 83 -46.08 7.69 -20.58
N GLU A 84 -47.17 6.97 -20.82
CA GLU A 84 -47.17 5.53 -20.98
C GLU A 84 -47.42 5.15 -22.43
N LEU A 85 -46.49 4.39 -23.03
CA LEU A 85 -46.49 4.00 -24.44
C LEU A 85 -46.73 2.49 -24.62
N GLN A 86 -47.47 2.15 -25.67
CA GLN A 86 -47.63 0.79 -26.20
C GLN A 86 -46.92 0.67 -27.57
N ALA A 87 -46.78 -0.55 -28.10
CA ALA A 87 -46.17 -0.85 -29.38
C ALA A 87 -46.78 0.01 -30.50
N ALA A 88 -45.94 0.49 -31.43
CA ALA A 88 -46.25 1.47 -32.47
C ALA A 88 -46.42 2.94 -32.02
N LYS A 89 -45.81 3.36 -30.89
CA LYS A 89 -45.82 4.76 -30.39
C LYS A 89 -47.20 5.28 -30.00
N GLN A 90 -48.15 4.39 -29.71
CA GLN A 90 -49.47 4.78 -29.22
C GLN A 90 -49.40 5.13 -27.73
N ILE A 91 -49.90 6.30 -27.35
CA ILE A 91 -49.98 6.73 -25.94
C ILE A 91 -51.22 6.12 -25.29
N LEU A 92 -51.01 5.40 -24.20
CA LEU A 92 -52.07 4.86 -23.34
C LEU A 92 -52.59 5.91 -22.36
N ARG A 93 -51.66 6.70 -21.79
CA ARG A 93 -51.99 7.85 -20.95
C ARG A 93 -50.82 8.83 -20.88
N ALA A 94 -51.16 10.10 -20.69
CA ALA A 94 -50.21 11.16 -20.40
C ALA A 94 -50.74 11.95 -19.20
N GLU A 95 -50.02 11.93 -18.09
CA GLU A 95 -50.46 12.50 -16.81
C GLU A 95 -49.59 13.71 -16.45
N TYR A 96 -50.23 14.80 -16.05
CA TYR A 96 -49.60 16.01 -15.52
C TYR A 96 -49.85 16.07 -14.01
N ILE A 97 -48.77 16.13 -13.22
CA ILE A 97 -48.84 16.06 -11.76
C ILE A 97 -48.16 17.28 -11.16
N ASP A 98 -48.97 18.17 -10.59
CA ASP A 98 -48.51 19.38 -9.92
C ASP A 98 -48.59 19.21 -8.39
N PRO A 99 -47.44 19.21 -7.68
CA PRO A 99 -47.41 19.03 -6.23
C PRO A 99 -47.76 20.30 -5.45
N VAL A 100 -48.03 21.44 -6.09
CA VAL A 100 -48.33 22.71 -5.40
C VAL A 100 -49.69 23.27 -5.80
N ASN A 101 -50.02 23.34 -7.08
CA ASN A 101 -51.28 23.93 -7.51
C ASN A 101 -52.45 22.94 -7.39
N ARG A 102 -53.55 23.41 -6.79
CA ARG A 102 -54.81 22.65 -6.70
C ARG A 102 -55.67 22.74 -7.96
N SER A 103 -55.32 23.59 -8.93
CA SER A 103 -56.04 23.71 -10.19
C SER A 103 -55.65 22.60 -11.17
N SER A 104 -56.62 22.09 -11.94
CA SER A 104 -56.40 21.20 -13.08
C SER A 104 -55.82 21.93 -14.31
N PHE A 105 -55.20 23.09 -14.10
CA PHE A 105 -54.70 23.94 -15.17
C PHE A 105 -53.38 23.38 -15.70
N ILE A 106 -53.42 22.85 -16.92
CA ILE A 106 -52.25 22.39 -17.66
C ILE A 106 -51.83 23.51 -18.61
N PRO A 107 -50.59 24.01 -18.53
CA PRO A 107 -50.10 25.02 -19.47
C PRO A 107 -50.26 24.59 -20.94
N ASP A 108 -50.97 25.38 -21.75
CA ASP A 108 -51.22 25.12 -23.19
C ASP A 108 -49.92 24.86 -23.98
N ARG A 109 -48.81 25.47 -23.55
CA ARG A 109 -47.49 25.31 -24.17
C ARG A 109 -46.95 23.88 -24.03
N LEU A 110 -47.18 23.22 -22.90
CA LEU A 110 -46.80 21.82 -22.67
C LEU A 110 -47.59 20.89 -23.59
N GLN A 111 -48.91 21.11 -23.64
CA GLN A 111 -49.81 20.34 -24.49
C GLN A 111 -49.46 20.51 -25.98
N LYS A 112 -49.11 21.72 -26.43
CA LYS A 112 -48.66 22.00 -27.80
C LYS A 112 -47.33 21.32 -28.13
N GLN A 113 -46.34 21.36 -27.23
CA GLN A 113 -45.04 20.70 -27.44
C GLN A 113 -45.18 19.17 -27.49
N LEU A 114 -46.01 18.60 -26.62
CA LEU A 114 -46.31 17.16 -26.64
C LEU A 114 -47.03 16.73 -27.93
N ALA A 115 -48.02 17.51 -28.38
CA ALA A 115 -48.79 17.23 -29.59
C ALA A 115 -47.96 17.26 -30.88
N LYS A 116 -46.83 17.99 -30.92
CA LYS A 116 -45.92 17.98 -32.07
C LYS A 116 -45.18 16.64 -32.23
N VAL A 117 -44.85 15.97 -31.12
CA VAL A 117 -44.15 14.67 -31.12
C VAL A 117 -45.14 13.52 -31.16
N TYR A 118 -46.24 13.66 -30.44
CA TYR A 118 -47.31 12.68 -30.35
C TYR A 118 -48.68 13.36 -30.56
N PRO A 119 -49.15 13.47 -31.82
CA PRO A 119 -50.36 14.22 -32.17
C PRO A 119 -51.65 13.79 -31.48
N SER A 120 -51.72 12.53 -31.01
CA SER A 120 -52.86 11.97 -30.28
C SER A 120 -52.76 12.08 -28.76
N ALA A 121 -51.71 12.72 -28.23
CA ALA A 121 -51.49 12.85 -26.79
C ALA A 121 -52.32 13.98 -26.19
N VAL A 122 -53.03 13.71 -25.10
CA VAL A 122 -53.69 14.74 -24.28
C VAL A 122 -53.23 14.55 -22.84
N LEU A 123 -52.60 15.57 -22.27
CA LEU A 123 -52.21 15.59 -20.86
C LEU A 123 -53.48 15.67 -19.99
N GLN A 124 -53.56 14.79 -19.01
CA GLN A 124 -54.61 14.77 -18.01
C GLN A 124 -54.03 15.12 -16.65
N ALA A 125 -54.63 16.09 -15.95
CA ALA A 125 -54.17 16.46 -14.62
C ALA A 125 -54.48 15.33 -13.64
N LYS A 126 -53.49 14.94 -12.84
CA LYS A 126 -53.63 13.88 -11.83
C LYS A 126 -53.20 14.40 -10.47
N ASP A 127 -54.13 14.29 -9.53
CA ASP A 127 -53.94 14.76 -8.16
C ASP A 127 -53.30 13.66 -7.31
N LEU A 128 -52.07 13.89 -6.88
CA LEU A 128 -51.32 13.07 -5.93
C LEU A 128 -50.92 13.92 -4.71
N LEU A 129 -49.76 13.70 -4.08
CA LEU A 129 -49.34 14.46 -2.90
C LEU A 129 -49.17 15.94 -3.26
N LYS A 130 -49.84 16.82 -2.50
CA LYS A 130 -49.77 18.26 -2.67
C LYS A 130 -49.30 18.93 -1.38
N HIS A 131 -48.59 20.05 -1.51
CA HIS A 131 -48.16 20.87 -0.40
C HIS A 131 -48.20 22.35 -0.79
N ASN A 132 -48.55 23.22 0.16
CA ASN A 132 -48.74 24.66 -0.13
C ASN A 132 -47.40 25.42 -0.27
N ASP A 133 -46.28 24.78 0.09
CA ASP A 133 -44.94 25.35 -0.02
C ASP A 133 -44.20 24.89 -1.28
N ARG A 134 -43.85 25.87 -2.14
CA ARG A 134 -43.11 25.67 -3.40
C ARG A 134 -41.69 25.14 -3.19
N THR A 135 -41.07 25.36 -2.02
CA THR A 135 -39.71 24.88 -1.75
C THR A 135 -39.62 23.35 -1.66
N HIS A 136 -40.76 22.68 -1.43
CA HIS A 136 -40.87 21.23 -1.36
C HIS A 136 -41.28 20.57 -2.68
N SER A 137 -41.54 21.35 -3.74
CA SER A 137 -42.04 20.87 -5.03
C SER A 137 -41.14 19.81 -5.68
N ALA A 138 -39.82 19.95 -5.58
CA ALA A 138 -38.87 18.98 -6.14
C ALA A 138 -38.97 17.59 -5.48
N LYS A 139 -38.99 17.56 -4.15
CA LYS A 139 -39.11 16.31 -3.38
C LYS A 139 -40.45 15.62 -3.65
N LEU A 140 -41.53 16.39 -3.68
CA LEU A 140 -42.87 15.86 -3.93
C LEU A 140 -43.02 15.38 -5.38
N THR A 141 -42.39 16.04 -6.35
CA THR A 141 -42.36 15.60 -7.75
C THR A 141 -41.76 14.20 -7.88
N ILE A 142 -40.66 13.91 -7.16
CA ILE A 142 -40.04 12.56 -7.15
C ILE A 142 -41.03 11.52 -6.61
N GLN A 143 -41.61 11.79 -5.44
CA GLN A 143 -42.55 10.88 -4.78
C GLN A 143 -43.80 10.63 -5.65
N ASN A 144 -44.33 11.70 -6.25
CA ASN A 144 -45.50 11.63 -7.10
C ASN A 144 -45.26 10.90 -8.41
N LEU A 145 -44.12 11.11 -9.07
CA LEU A 145 -43.77 10.35 -10.29
C LEU A 145 -43.62 8.86 -10.00
N LEU A 146 -43.00 8.49 -8.87
CA LEU A 146 -42.90 7.08 -8.46
C LEU A 146 -44.28 6.48 -8.14
N ALA A 147 -45.12 7.19 -7.40
CA ALA A 147 -46.49 6.75 -7.10
C ALA A 147 -47.35 6.63 -8.38
N ALA A 148 -47.16 7.53 -9.35
CA ALA A 148 -47.87 7.49 -10.62
C ALA A 148 -47.54 6.24 -11.46
N VAL A 149 -46.29 5.76 -11.42
CA VAL A 149 -45.88 4.50 -12.04
C VAL A 149 -46.56 3.30 -11.37
N GLU A 150 -46.66 3.29 -10.04
CA GLU A 150 -47.26 2.20 -9.27
C GLU A 150 -48.80 2.14 -9.36
N ASN A 151 -49.44 3.18 -9.92
CA ASN A 151 -50.89 3.29 -10.08
C ASN A 151 -51.69 3.20 -8.75
N ASN A 152 -51.05 3.53 -7.63
CA ASN A 152 -51.66 3.59 -6.30
C ASN A 152 -51.64 5.03 -5.76
N PRO A 153 -52.74 5.54 -5.18
CA PRO A 153 -52.68 6.80 -4.45
C PRO A 153 -51.82 6.62 -3.18
N PRO A 154 -50.93 7.57 -2.88
CA PRO A 154 -50.13 7.50 -1.66
C PRO A 154 -51.01 7.66 -0.43
N TYR A 155 -50.82 6.77 0.55
CA TYR A 155 -51.42 6.85 1.88
C TYR A 155 -51.14 8.23 2.50
N VAL A 156 -52.20 9.01 2.68
CA VAL A 156 -52.19 10.28 3.41
C VAL A 156 -52.47 10.00 4.88
N ASN A 157 -51.49 10.25 5.75
CA ASN A 157 -51.73 10.65 7.13
C ASN A 157 -51.38 12.14 7.21
N ILE A 158 -52.37 12.99 6.97
CA ILE A 158 -52.31 14.43 7.25
C ILE A 158 -53.45 14.72 8.21
N SER A 159 -53.08 14.98 9.46
CA SER A 159 -53.80 15.89 10.34
C SER A 159 -52.84 17.05 10.60
N ASP A 160 -52.99 18.10 9.79
CA ASP A 160 -52.36 19.40 9.99
C ASP A 160 -53.00 20.11 11.18
N GLY A 161 -52.18 20.90 11.89
CA GLY A 161 -52.60 21.75 12.99
C GLY A 161 -51.64 22.93 13.19
N ASN A 162 -51.70 23.86 12.23
CA ASN A 162 -51.42 25.30 12.33
C ASN A 162 -50.01 25.82 12.60
N GLU A 163 -49.35 26.21 11.51
CA GLU A 163 -48.54 27.42 11.45
C GLU A 163 -49.44 28.67 11.55
N THR A 164 -49.12 29.57 12.48
CA THR A 164 -49.44 30.99 12.33
C THR A 164 -48.17 31.83 12.45
N SER A 165 -47.81 32.43 11.31
CA SER A 165 -47.21 33.74 11.13
C SER A 165 -45.92 34.09 11.87
N THR A 166 -44.78 33.97 11.18
CA THR A 166 -43.60 34.81 11.41
C THR A 166 -43.41 35.78 10.25
N ARG A 167 -43.77 37.04 10.49
CA ARG A 167 -43.13 38.19 9.84
C ARG A 167 -43.09 39.35 10.83
N SER A 168 -41.91 39.98 10.91
CA SER A 168 -41.40 40.93 11.92
C SER A 168 -40.92 40.20 13.19
N THR A 169 -39.68 40.33 13.66
CA THR A 169 -38.74 41.44 13.52
C THR A 169 -37.33 40.91 13.82
N GLU A 170 -36.40 41.03 12.87
CA GLU A 170 -34.99 41.20 13.22
C GLU A 170 -34.85 42.59 13.82
N SER A 171 -34.62 42.68 15.13
CA SER A 171 -33.83 43.73 15.78
C SER A 171 -33.93 43.59 17.29
N LYS A 172 -32.76 43.57 17.94
CA LYS A 172 -32.51 43.66 19.39
C LYS A 172 -32.58 42.34 20.17
N LEU A 173 -31.44 41.69 20.29
CA LEU A 173 -30.95 41.16 21.58
C LEU A 173 -29.46 40.82 21.45
N LEU A 174 -28.66 41.88 21.39
CA LEU A 174 -27.23 41.84 21.63
C LEU A 174 -27.00 42.79 22.80
N HIS A 175 -27.34 42.34 24.01
CA HIS A 175 -26.87 42.94 25.25
C HIS A 175 -27.30 42.11 26.47
N TRP A 176 -26.28 41.77 27.29
CA TRP A 176 -26.29 41.39 28.72
C TRP A 176 -26.12 39.90 29.03
N GLN A 177 -24.86 39.45 28.95
CA GLN A 177 -24.27 38.65 30.02
C GLN A 177 -23.73 39.61 31.10
N GLN A 178 -24.04 39.28 32.36
CA GLN A 178 -23.37 39.62 33.64
C GLN A 178 -24.32 40.21 34.69
N SER A 179 -24.81 39.34 35.59
CA SER A 179 -24.79 39.57 37.04
C SER A 179 -25.38 38.37 37.77
N GLY A 180 -24.63 37.80 38.70
CA GLY A 180 -25.12 36.84 39.67
C GLY A 180 -26.00 37.48 40.75
N ASN A 181 -26.58 36.60 41.57
CA ASN A 181 -27.32 36.83 42.81
C ASN A 181 -28.66 37.56 42.71
N THR A 182 -29.75 36.82 42.82
CA THR A 182 -30.56 36.65 44.05
C THR A 182 -31.93 36.09 43.69
N ILE A 183 -32.37 35.08 44.44
CA ILE A 183 -33.74 34.56 44.40
C ILE A 183 -34.61 35.55 45.20
N PRO A 184 -35.67 36.16 44.63
CA PRO A 184 -36.71 36.80 45.43
C PRO A 184 -37.71 35.72 45.86
N LYS A 185 -37.70 35.39 47.15
CA LYS A 185 -38.83 34.75 47.83
C LYS A 185 -39.87 35.82 48.13
N GLU A 186 -40.75 36.11 47.18
CA GLU A 186 -42.03 36.81 47.36
C GLU A 186 -42.73 36.80 46.00
N GLY A 187 -43.65 35.84 45.78
CA GLY A 187 -44.30 35.67 44.47
C GLY A 187 -45.34 34.55 44.39
N ASN A 188 -45.34 33.59 45.31
CA ASN A 188 -46.28 32.46 45.24
C ASN A 188 -47.71 32.84 45.66
N GLU A 189 -47.91 33.77 46.60
CA GLU A 189 -49.26 34.18 47.02
C GLU A 189 -49.99 35.02 45.95
N SER A 190 -49.28 35.85 45.20
CA SER A 190 -49.88 36.64 44.10
C SER A 190 -50.25 35.78 42.89
N ARG A 191 -49.58 34.64 42.70
CA ARG A 191 -49.79 33.75 41.54
C ARG A 191 -50.91 32.75 41.81
N LEU A 192 -51.04 32.26 43.04
CA LEU A 192 -52.16 31.42 43.47
C LEU A 192 -53.50 32.19 43.37
N ALA A 193 -53.51 33.45 43.81
CA ALA A 193 -54.69 34.32 43.73
C ALA A 193 -55.14 34.60 42.28
N ASP A 194 -54.19 34.76 41.35
CA ASP A 194 -54.49 34.97 39.93
C ASP A 194 -55.05 33.69 39.27
N LEU A 195 -54.51 32.51 39.62
CA LEU A 195 -55.01 31.22 39.14
C LEU A 195 -56.41 30.89 39.69
N GLU A 196 -56.67 31.18 40.98
CA GLU A 196 -58.00 31.03 41.58
C GLU A 196 -59.03 31.94 40.91
N GLN A 197 -58.64 33.18 40.59
CA GLN A 197 -59.50 34.13 39.88
C GLN A 197 -59.76 33.69 38.42
N GLN A 198 -58.75 33.16 37.73
CA GLN A 198 -58.91 32.62 36.37
C GLN A 198 -59.83 31.39 36.35
N LEU A 199 -59.70 30.48 37.33
CA LEU A 199 -60.58 29.33 37.47
C LEU A 199 -62.03 29.77 37.73
N LYS A 200 -62.25 30.73 38.63
CA LYS A 200 -63.57 31.28 38.92
C LYS A 200 -64.22 31.92 37.70
N ASN A 201 -63.48 32.77 36.98
CA ASN A 201 -63.98 33.43 35.76
C ASN A 201 -64.31 32.40 34.66
N GLY A 202 -63.52 31.33 34.54
CA GLY A 202 -63.76 30.27 33.57
C GLY A 202 -64.96 29.39 33.89
N LEU A 203 -65.17 29.04 35.17
CA LEU A 203 -66.37 28.33 35.63
C LEU A 203 -67.65 29.13 35.38
N GLU A 204 -67.61 30.45 35.66
CA GLU A 204 -68.73 31.36 35.37
C GLU A 204 -69.00 31.47 33.86
N LYS A 205 -67.95 31.58 33.03
CA LYS A 205 -68.07 31.65 31.55
C LYS A 205 -68.76 30.41 30.96
N LEU A 206 -68.43 29.21 31.45
CA LEU A 206 -68.98 27.95 30.94
C LEU A 206 -70.25 27.49 31.68
N ASN A 207 -70.73 28.29 32.64
CA ASN A 207 -71.90 28.03 33.48
C ASN A 207 -71.81 26.70 34.23
N ILE A 208 -70.63 26.42 34.80
CA ILE A 208 -70.35 25.21 35.61
C ILE A 208 -70.32 25.62 37.09
N PRO A 209 -71.20 25.06 37.94
CA PRO A 209 -71.33 25.51 39.32
C PRO A 209 -70.20 25.03 40.24
N ASP A 210 -69.50 23.94 39.89
CA ASP A 210 -68.44 23.34 40.73
C ASP A 210 -67.35 22.64 39.88
N VAL A 211 -66.09 22.76 40.28
CA VAL A 211 -64.92 22.14 39.66
C VAL A 211 -65.03 20.61 39.59
N SER A 212 -65.67 19.98 40.59
CA SER A 212 -65.89 18.53 40.65
C SER A 212 -66.76 17.99 39.51
N LEU A 213 -67.54 18.85 38.84
CA LEU A 213 -68.39 18.48 37.71
C LEU A 213 -67.69 18.56 36.35
N ILE A 214 -66.48 19.14 36.27
CA ILE A 214 -65.71 19.26 35.02
C ILE A 214 -65.45 17.88 34.36
N PRO A 215 -65.00 16.83 35.07
CA PRO A 215 -64.73 15.53 34.44
C PRO A 215 -65.99 14.89 33.86
N GLN A 216 -67.14 15.04 34.53
CA GLN A 216 -68.41 14.55 34.03
C GLN A 216 -68.84 15.31 32.76
N ARG A 217 -68.64 16.63 32.73
CA ARG A 217 -68.99 17.47 31.58
C ARG A 217 -68.12 17.18 30.35
N ILE A 218 -66.84 16.90 30.56
CA ILE A 218 -65.92 16.43 29.51
C ILE A 218 -66.45 15.14 28.88
N GLN A 219 -66.80 14.15 29.71
CA GLN A 219 -67.30 12.86 29.24
C GLN A 219 -68.63 12.97 28.48
N GLU A 220 -69.51 13.89 28.88
CA GLU A 220 -70.75 14.18 28.17
C GLU A 220 -70.53 14.85 26.81
N VAL A 221 -69.54 15.75 26.70
CA VAL A 221 -69.18 16.44 25.44
C VAL A 221 -68.52 15.46 24.47
N GLU A 222 -67.58 14.63 24.94
CA GLU A 222 -66.96 13.57 24.13
C GLU A 222 -68.01 12.57 23.59
N GLY A 223 -69.01 12.23 24.41
CA GLY A 223 -70.15 11.43 23.99
C GLY A 223 -70.96 12.08 22.86
N ARG A 224 -71.21 13.40 22.93
CA ARG A 224 -71.92 14.13 21.86
C ARG A 224 -71.09 14.25 20.59
N ILE A 225 -69.78 14.48 20.69
CA ILE A 225 -68.88 14.52 19.54
C ILE A 225 -68.94 13.20 18.78
N ASN A 226 -68.88 12.06 19.47
CA ASN A 226 -69.00 10.74 18.84
C ASN A 226 -70.35 10.55 18.13
N VAL A 227 -71.46 11.02 18.71
CA VAL A 227 -72.79 10.97 18.07
C VAL A 227 -72.84 11.87 16.82
N TYR A 228 -72.26 13.08 16.87
CA TYR A 228 -72.22 13.98 15.72
C TYR A 228 -71.28 13.51 14.61
N ASP A 229 -70.21 12.79 14.96
CA ASP A 229 -69.31 12.13 14.00
C ASP A 229 -70.03 10.98 13.26
N ASP A 230 -70.77 10.16 14.00
CA ASP A 230 -71.64 9.12 13.42
C ASP A 230 -72.73 9.72 12.50
N GLU A 231 -73.26 10.91 12.84
CA GLU A 231 -74.25 11.65 12.04
C GLU A 231 -73.66 12.56 10.94
N ARG A 232 -72.33 12.66 10.83
CA ARG A 232 -71.58 13.54 9.89
C ARG A 232 -71.93 15.03 9.96
N ARG A 233 -72.16 15.56 11.16
CA ARG A 233 -72.50 16.98 11.40
C ARG A 233 -71.26 17.79 11.78
N ILE A 234 -70.43 18.11 10.79
CA ILE A 234 -69.09 18.70 10.96
C ILE A 234 -69.11 20.03 11.74
N ASP A 235 -70.06 20.93 11.45
CA ASP A 235 -70.15 22.23 12.14
C ASP A 235 -70.50 22.12 13.64
N ASP A 236 -71.20 21.05 14.02
CA ASP A 236 -71.57 20.78 15.41
C ASP A 236 -70.44 20.09 16.18
N ILE A 237 -69.63 19.26 15.49
CA ILE A 237 -68.39 18.68 16.04
C ILE A 237 -67.41 19.80 16.38
N GLU A 238 -67.17 20.74 15.46
CA GLU A 238 -66.20 21.83 15.68
C GLU A 238 -66.59 22.74 16.86
N LYS A 239 -67.90 22.95 17.07
CA LYS A 239 -68.42 23.67 18.25
C LYS A 239 -68.20 22.91 19.56
N GLU A 240 -68.53 21.62 19.60
CA GLU A 240 -68.34 20.81 20.81
C GLU A 240 -66.84 20.58 21.10
N GLU A 241 -65.98 20.45 20.10
CA GLU A 241 -64.51 20.36 20.27
C GLU A 241 -63.90 21.65 20.83
N ASN A 242 -64.42 22.81 20.43
CA ASN A 242 -64.03 24.09 21.04
C ASN A 242 -64.47 24.17 22.51
N TYR A 243 -65.69 23.74 22.83
CA TYR A 243 -66.18 23.69 24.21
C TYR A 243 -65.39 22.67 25.05
N LEU A 244 -65.01 21.53 24.48
CA LEU A 244 -64.16 20.52 25.11
C LEU A 244 -62.77 21.08 25.47
N ARG A 245 -62.16 21.86 24.56
CA ARG A 245 -60.89 22.54 24.82
C ARG A 245 -60.97 23.51 26.00
N GLU A 246 -62.04 24.30 26.07
CA GLU A 246 -62.24 25.23 27.20
C GLU A 246 -62.41 24.48 28.54
N LEU A 247 -63.08 23.33 28.57
CA LEU A 247 -63.21 22.49 29.76
C LEU A 247 -61.87 21.85 30.21
N GLN A 248 -61.07 21.38 29.25
CA GLN A 248 -59.76 20.79 29.52
C GLN A 248 -58.76 21.81 30.06
N GLU A 249 -58.80 23.06 29.59
CA GLU A 249 -57.97 24.14 30.15
C GLU A 249 -58.36 24.48 31.60
N LEU A 250 -59.66 24.50 31.94
CA LEU A 250 -60.08 24.66 33.34
C LEU A 250 -59.66 23.50 34.23
N GLN A 251 -59.66 22.27 33.70
CA GLN A 251 -59.16 21.10 34.42
C GLN A 251 -57.66 21.21 34.72
N LYS A 252 -56.87 21.75 33.78
CA LYS A 252 -55.43 22.01 34.00
C LYS A 252 -55.20 23.07 35.07
N ILE A 253 -55.93 24.19 35.02
CA ILE A 253 -55.82 25.26 36.03
C ILE A 253 -56.17 24.71 37.43
N ALA A 254 -57.23 23.91 37.55
CA ALA A 254 -57.62 23.27 38.81
C ALA A 254 -56.55 22.28 39.33
N ALA A 255 -55.91 21.51 38.44
CA ALA A 255 -54.82 20.62 38.79
C ALA A 255 -53.57 21.37 39.26
N SER A 256 -53.26 22.52 38.64
CA SER A 256 -52.15 23.40 39.04
C SER A 256 -52.35 23.99 40.44
N ILE A 257 -53.56 24.46 40.78
CA ILE A 257 -53.90 24.95 42.12
C ILE A 257 -53.76 23.84 43.18
N ASN A 258 -54.23 22.63 42.87
CA ASN A 258 -54.07 21.49 43.78
C ASN A 258 -52.60 21.11 44.00
N SER A 259 -51.75 21.22 42.98
CA SER A 259 -50.31 20.94 43.11
C SER A 259 -49.55 21.98 43.94
N GLU A 260 -49.94 23.26 43.88
CA GLU A 260 -49.32 24.34 44.66
C GLU A 260 -49.83 24.36 46.12
N SER A 261 -51.09 23.98 46.37
CA SER A 261 -51.72 23.92 47.69
C SER A 261 -51.15 22.85 48.64
N ILE A 262 -50.55 21.77 48.10
CA ILE A 262 -49.97 20.67 48.88
C ILE A 262 -48.62 21.07 49.54
N SER A 263 -48.05 22.23 49.18
CA SER A 263 -46.75 22.70 49.68
C SER A 263 -46.80 23.49 51.01
N ILE A 264 -47.96 23.66 51.65
CA ILE A 264 -48.11 24.44 52.89
C ILE A 264 -48.89 23.66 53.97
N ILE A 265 -48.22 22.82 54.74
CA ILE A 265 -48.63 22.42 56.10
C ILE A 265 -47.38 22.37 57.01
N PRO A 266 -47.32 23.05 58.17
CA PRO A 266 -46.13 23.04 59.03
C PRO A 266 -46.08 21.83 59.97
N ASN A 267 -44.87 21.30 60.15
CA ASN A 267 -44.51 20.32 61.17
C ASN A 267 -44.80 20.81 62.60
N LYS A 268 -45.32 19.92 63.44
CA LYS A 268 -45.16 19.99 64.91
C LYS A 268 -44.49 18.72 65.39
N ASP A 269 -43.28 18.89 65.92
CA ASP A 269 -42.54 17.89 66.68
C ASP A 269 -43.25 17.56 68.00
N ASN A 270 -43.21 16.29 68.41
CA ASN A 270 -42.56 15.88 69.67
C ASN A 270 -42.72 14.38 69.97
N GLU A 271 -41.64 13.85 70.54
CA GLU A 271 -41.44 12.52 71.07
C GLU A 271 -42.51 12.06 72.08
N SER A 272 -42.81 10.76 72.12
CA SER A 272 -42.78 9.97 73.37
C SER A 272 -43.15 8.49 73.14
N ASN A 273 -42.37 7.63 73.79
CA ASN A 273 -42.54 6.18 73.92
C ASN A 273 -43.91 5.77 74.49
N VAL A 274 -44.55 4.75 73.88
CA VAL A 274 -45.43 3.80 74.59
C VAL A 274 -45.30 2.40 73.99
N ASN A 275 -44.96 1.44 74.86
CA ASN A 275 -44.98 0.00 74.64
C ASN A 275 -46.42 -0.55 74.76
N ILE A 276 -46.64 -1.79 74.30
CA ILE A 276 -47.69 -2.78 74.69
C ILE A 276 -48.75 -3.15 73.62
N THR A 277 -48.44 -4.29 72.98
CA THR A 277 -49.25 -5.52 72.73
C THR A 277 -50.36 -5.63 71.68
N ASP A 278 -50.34 -6.82 71.07
CA ASP A 278 -51.45 -7.64 70.57
C ASP A 278 -52.32 -7.07 69.46
N LYS A 279 -51.75 -7.04 68.25
CA LYS A 279 -52.45 -7.29 66.98
C LYS A 279 -51.45 -7.61 65.85
N GLN A 280 -50.53 -8.54 66.10
CA GLN A 280 -49.62 -9.06 65.07
C GLN A 280 -50.15 -10.37 64.49
N GLU A 281 -51.08 -10.27 63.53
CA GLU A 281 -51.26 -11.31 62.50
C GLU A 281 -51.63 -10.73 61.12
N GLY A 282 -51.87 -9.40 61.01
CA GLY A 282 -52.10 -8.70 59.74
C GLY A 282 -50.86 -8.04 59.12
N LEU A 283 -49.83 -7.72 59.91
CA LEU A 283 -48.68 -6.90 59.47
C LEU A 283 -47.55 -7.71 58.80
N VAL A 284 -47.44 -9.00 59.12
CA VAL A 284 -46.40 -9.91 58.57
C VAL A 284 -46.62 -10.20 57.08
N ARG A 285 -47.87 -10.08 56.57
CA ARG A 285 -48.17 -10.26 55.14
C ARG A 285 -47.78 -9.05 54.28
N SER A 286 -47.87 -7.83 54.81
CA SER A 286 -47.49 -6.61 54.08
C SER A 286 -45.98 -6.48 53.91
N ILE A 287 -45.20 -6.94 54.90
CA ILE A 287 -43.73 -6.92 54.88
C ILE A 287 -43.18 -7.89 53.82
N ASN A 288 -43.80 -9.06 53.64
CA ASN A 288 -43.37 -10.04 52.63
C ASN A 288 -43.63 -9.58 51.19
N ILE A 289 -44.70 -8.81 50.94
CA ILE A 289 -44.99 -8.27 49.60
C ILE A 289 -43.97 -7.20 49.21
N ILE A 290 -43.65 -6.28 50.13
CA ILE A 290 -42.65 -5.22 49.90
C ILE A 290 -41.24 -5.81 49.71
N ALA A 291 -40.89 -6.86 50.45
CA ALA A 291 -39.62 -7.58 50.28
C ALA A 291 -39.52 -8.31 48.93
N LEU A 292 -40.64 -8.89 48.44
CA LEU A 292 -40.71 -9.56 47.14
C LEU A 292 -40.61 -8.56 45.97
N GLU A 293 -41.23 -7.38 46.06
CA GLU A 293 -41.13 -6.33 45.04
C GLU A 293 -39.72 -5.73 44.96
N LYS A 294 -39.08 -5.46 46.11
CA LYS A 294 -37.67 -5.04 46.16
C LYS A 294 -36.73 -6.07 45.56
N ASN A 295 -36.94 -7.37 45.83
CA ASN A 295 -36.14 -8.45 45.25
C ASN A 295 -36.35 -8.58 43.73
N LYS A 296 -37.57 -8.39 43.21
CA LYS A 296 -37.83 -8.34 41.76
C LYS A 296 -37.13 -7.16 41.09
N GLY A 297 -37.13 -5.98 41.71
CA GLY A 297 -36.40 -4.81 41.22
C GLY A 297 -34.88 -5.01 41.17
N LEU A 298 -34.32 -5.64 42.20
CA LEU A 298 -32.88 -5.95 42.27
C LEU A 298 -32.43 -6.94 41.18
N LEU A 299 -33.27 -7.92 40.85
CA LEU A 299 -32.99 -8.91 39.80
C LEU A 299 -32.91 -8.25 38.42
N HIS A 300 -33.79 -7.28 38.13
CA HIS A 300 -33.81 -6.57 36.85
C HIS A 300 -32.58 -5.69 36.64
N LEU A 301 -32.07 -5.06 37.71
CA LEU A 301 -30.84 -4.27 37.67
C LEU A 301 -29.59 -5.11 37.38
N ASN A 302 -29.53 -6.33 37.94
CA ASN A 302 -28.41 -7.23 37.64
C ASN A 302 -28.42 -7.68 36.17
N GLU A 303 -29.60 -7.98 35.61
CA GLU A 303 -29.74 -8.34 34.19
C GLU A 303 -29.33 -7.16 33.27
N LEU A 304 -29.66 -5.92 33.64
CA LEU A 304 -29.22 -4.71 32.92
C LEU A 304 -27.69 -4.54 32.93
N ARG A 305 -27.05 -4.74 34.10
CA ARG A 305 -25.58 -4.67 34.23
C ARG A 305 -24.87 -5.71 33.36
N GLU A 306 -25.38 -6.93 33.34
CA GLU A 306 -24.85 -8.00 32.49
C GLU A 306 -24.97 -7.66 31.00
N ASP A 307 -26.12 -7.11 30.57
CA ASP A 307 -26.34 -6.68 29.19
C ASP A 307 -25.35 -5.56 28.79
N CYS A 308 -25.19 -4.54 29.64
CA CYS A 308 -24.24 -3.44 29.43
C CYS A 308 -22.78 -3.90 29.30
N ALA A 309 -22.37 -4.90 30.09
CA ALA A 309 -21.00 -5.43 30.09
C ALA A 309 -20.62 -6.10 28.76
N ALA A 310 -21.60 -6.69 28.07
CA ALA A 310 -21.40 -7.36 26.79
C ALA A 310 -21.42 -6.42 25.57
N MET A 311 -21.75 -5.13 25.76
CA MET A 311 -21.91 -4.16 24.68
C MET A 311 -20.65 -3.29 24.48
N PRO A 312 -20.26 -3.00 23.23
CA PRO A 312 -19.26 -1.99 22.92
C PRO A 312 -19.79 -0.58 23.25
N SER A 313 -18.95 0.45 23.14
CA SER A 313 -19.39 1.84 23.33
C SER A 313 -20.35 2.27 22.22
N CYS A 314 -21.65 2.21 22.50
CA CYS A 314 -22.74 2.52 21.56
C CYS A 314 -23.92 3.22 22.25
N ALA A 315 -24.82 3.79 21.45
CA ALA A 315 -26.02 4.47 21.97
C ALA A 315 -26.89 3.55 22.83
N GLU A 316 -27.06 2.28 22.42
CA GLU A 316 -27.78 1.26 23.20
C GLU A 316 -27.20 1.10 24.60
N LYS A 317 -25.87 0.94 24.70
CA LYS A 317 -25.18 0.80 25.99
C LYS A 317 -25.41 2.02 26.87
N THR A 318 -25.25 3.22 26.34
CA THR A 318 -25.40 4.45 27.14
C THR A 318 -26.86 4.69 27.57
N ILE A 319 -27.85 4.25 26.80
CA ILE A 319 -29.25 4.23 27.23
C ILE A 319 -29.46 3.28 28.41
N LEU A 320 -28.89 2.07 28.34
CA LEU A 320 -29.01 1.08 29.42
C LEU A 320 -28.24 1.52 30.68
N GLU A 321 -27.05 2.13 30.54
CA GLU A 321 -26.30 2.74 31.65
C GLU A 321 -27.12 3.84 32.34
N LEU A 322 -27.81 4.70 31.55
CA LEU A 322 -28.71 5.73 32.09
C LEU A 322 -29.93 5.10 32.78
N LEU A 323 -30.55 4.08 32.19
CA LEU A 323 -31.68 3.36 32.79
C LEU A 323 -31.30 2.72 34.11
N GLU A 324 -30.16 2.03 34.16
CA GLU A 324 -29.61 1.43 35.37
C GLU A 324 -29.41 2.49 36.46
N HIS A 325 -28.79 3.62 36.11
CA HIS A 325 -28.56 4.73 37.02
C HIS A 325 -29.87 5.26 37.64
N PHE A 326 -30.86 5.61 36.81
CA PHE A 326 -32.13 6.14 37.31
C PHE A 326 -32.94 5.11 38.11
N GLN A 327 -32.94 3.83 37.70
CA GLN A 327 -33.65 2.77 38.42
C GLN A 327 -33.00 2.44 39.77
N GLN A 328 -31.67 2.45 39.86
CA GLN A 328 -30.97 2.28 41.12
C GLN A 328 -31.32 3.40 42.11
N LYS A 329 -31.33 4.66 41.65
CA LYS A 329 -31.67 5.82 42.50
C LYS A 329 -33.13 5.81 42.96
N LEU A 330 -34.05 5.33 42.13
CA LEU A 330 -35.46 5.11 42.50
C LEU A 330 -35.62 4.10 43.65
N LEU A 331 -34.75 3.08 43.73
CA LEU A 331 -34.77 2.10 44.83
C LEU A 331 -34.12 2.63 46.12
N GLU A 332 -33.16 3.55 46.00
CA GLU A 332 -32.42 4.15 47.11
C GLU A 332 -33.14 5.35 47.77
N ASN A 333 -34.25 5.85 47.20
CA ASN A 333 -35.00 7.04 47.67
C ASN A 333 -34.11 8.29 47.87
N HIS A 334 -33.04 8.45 47.09
CA HIS A 334 -32.14 9.59 47.19
C HIS A 334 -32.64 10.79 46.35
N PRO A 335 -32.62 12.04 46.88
CA PRO A 335 -32.95 13.23 46.11
C PRO A 335 -31.92 13.51 45.00
N TYR A 336 -32.42 13.92 43.83
CA TYR A 336 -31.69 14.10 42.55
C TYR A 336 -30.53 15.14 42.57
N SER A 337 -30.34 15.88 43.65
CA SER A 337 -29.63 17.15 43.66
C SER A 337 -28.09 17.10 43.78
N GLN A 338 -27.44 15.92 43.77
CA GLN A 338 -25.98 15.80 43.99
C GLN A 338 -25.16 15.23 42.81
N GLU A 339 -25.78 14.79 41.71
CA GLU A 339 -25.07 14.11 40.58
C GLU A 339 -25.49 14.58 39.16
N GLN A 340 -26.16 15.73 39.05
CA GLN A 340 -26.67 16.26 37.75
C GLN A 340 -25.60 16.34 36.66
N ASP A 341 -24.35 16.68 37.01
CA ASP A 341 -23.26 16.85 36.05
C ASP A 341 -22.88 15.55 35.34
N SER A 342 -22.87 14.41 36.05
CA SER A 342 -22.54 13.10 35.46
C SER A 342 -23.62 12.61 34.48
N VAL A 343 -24.89 12.87 34.81
CA VAL A 343 -26.02 12.54 33.93
C VAL A 343 -25.99 13.39 32.65
N ILE A 344 -25.66 14.68 32.77
CA ILE A 344 -25.51 15.58 31.62
C ILE A 344 -24.38 15.12 30.70
N GLU A 345 -23.24 14.68 31.26
CA GLU A 345 -22.13 14.12 30.47
C GLU A 345 -22.55 12.87 29.70
N MET A 346 -23.26 11.93 30.34
CA MET A 346 -23.79 10.72 29.69
C MET A 346 -24.81 11.05 28.59
N LEU A 347 -25.66 12.06 28.78
CA LEU A 347 -26.57 12.55 27.74
C LEU A 347 -25.82 13.18 26.55
N GLY A 348 -24.72 13.89 26.81
CA GLY A 348 -23.81 14.40 25.78
C GLY A 348 -23.22 13.26 24.95
N LYS A 349 -22.66 12.25 25.62
CA LYS A 349 -22.13 11.03 25.00
C LYS A 349 -23.18 10.30 24.15
N LEU A 350 -24.40 10.13 24.67
CA LEU A 350 -25.51 9.52 23.93
C LEU A 350 -25.85 10.30 22.65
N ASN A 351 -25.93 11.62 22.74
CA ASN A 351 -26.22 12.50 21.61
C ASN A 351 -25.16 12.39 20.51
N ASP A 352 -23.88 12.29 20.89
CA ASP A 352 -22.78 12.11 19.94
C ASP A 352 -22.78 10.71 19.31
N GLN A 353 -23.09 9.68 20.08
CA GLN A 353 -23.23 8.32 19.57
C GLN A 353 -24.40 8.20 18.57
N ILE A 354 -25.55 8.79 18.87
CA ILE A 354 -26.71 8.84 17.95
C ILE A 354 -26.34 9.51 16.62
N LYS A 355 -25.56 10.61 16.67
CA LYS A 355 -25.05 11.28 15.46
C LYS A 355 -24.08 10.40 14.67
N LYS A 356 -23.07 9.83 15.34
CA LYS A 356 -22.05 8.96 14.72
C LYS A 356 -22.64 7.68 14.13
N GLN A 357 -23.69 7.14 14.74
CA GLN A 357 -24.39 5.96 14.25
C GLN A 357 -25.44 6.28 13.17
N GLU A 358 -25.55 7.54 12.73
CA GLU A 358 -26.51 7.99 11.70
C GLU A 358 -27.98 7.68 12.06
N LEU A 359 -28.33 7.59 13.35
CA LEU A 359 -29.69 7.32 13.85
C LEU A 359 -30.57 8.59 13.75
N ARG A 360 -30.96 8.96 12.52
CA ARG A 360 -31.59 10.26 12.18
C ARG A 360 -33.12 10.25 12.08
N SER A 361 -33.83 9.27 12.63
CA SER A 361 -35.30 9.31 12.56
C SER A 361 -35.85 10.47 13.39
N LYS A 362 -36.89 11.15 12.88
CA LYS A 362 -37.57 12.24 13.61
C LYS A 362 -38.04 11.76 14.99
N GLU A 363 -38.52 10.53 15.05
CA GLU A 363 -39.02 9.89 16.27
C GLU A 363 -37.93 9.72 17.34
N ILE A 364 -36.68 9.35 16.96
CA ILE A 364 -35.55 9.24 17.88
C ILE A 364 -35.14 10.64 18.37
N GLN A 365 -35.12 11.63 17.48
CA GLN A 365 -34.78 13.02 17.86
C GLN A 365 -35.80 13.61 18.84
N THR A 366 -37.10 13.38 18.62
CA THR A 366 -38.15 13.81 19.54
C THR A 366 -38.04 13.10 20.90
N SER A 367 -37.81 11.77 20.93
CA SER A 367 -37.61 11.07 22.20
C SER A 367 -36.36 11.52 22.96
N LEU A 368 -35.27 11.83 22.24
CA LEU A 368 -34.07 12.38 22.85
C LEU A 368 -34.30 13.79 23.42
N GLN A 369 -35.11 14.64 22.76
CA GLN A 369 -35.51 15.93 23.30
C GLN A 369 -36.39 15.79 24.54
N ASN A 370 -37.38 14.90 24.50
CA ASN A 370 -38.25 14.61 25.64
C ASN A 370 -37.44 14.13 26.84
N LEU A 371 -36.45 13.25 26.62
CA LEU A 371 -35.54 12.80 27.65
C LEU A 371 -34.75 13.97 28.27
N LYS A 372 -34.19 14.87 27.46
CA LYS A 372 -33.47 16.06 27.96
C LYS A 372 -34.37 16.94 28.82
N ILE A 373 -35.63 17.13 28.41
CA ILE A 373 -36.63 17.90 29.18
C ILE A 373 -36.95 17.20 30.50
N ALA A 374 -37.19 15.89 30.49
CA ALA A 374 -37.50 15.09 31.68
C ALA A 374 -36.37 15.15 32.73
N VAL A 375 -35.11 15.01 32.28
CA VAL A 375 -33.92 15.08 33.12
C VAL A 375 -33.73 16.49 33.71
N ASN A 376 -34.00 17.54 32.94
CA ASN A 376 -33.91 18.93 33.40
C ASN A 376 -35.01 19.29 34.40
N ASN A 377 -36.20 18.71 34.25
CA ASN A 377 -37.35 18.95 35.13
C ASN A 377 -37.30 18.14 36.45
N GLY A 378 -36.26 17.34 36.67
CA GLY A 378 -36.00 16.64 37.94
C GLY A 378 -36.95 15.50 38.30
N THR A 379 -37.77 15.02 37.35
CA THR A 379 -38.73 13.94 37.60
C THR A 379 -38.15 12.59 37.15
N MET A 380 -37.56 11.84 38.09
CA MET A 380 -36.90 10.55 37.80
C MET A 380 -37.80 9.55 37.06
N SER A 381 -39.10 9.48 37.40
CA SER A 381 -40.05 8.60 36.71
C SER A 381 -40.21 8.95 35.23
N SER A 382 -40.31 10.24 34.90
CA SER A 382 -40.49 10.69 33.51
C SER A 382 -39.23 10.48 32.67
N ALA A 383 -38.04 10.57 33.30
CA ALA A 383 -36.77 10.24 32.68
C ALA A 383 -36.67 8.75 32.35
N VAL A 384 -37.10 7.87 33.26
CA VAL A 384 -37.18 6.42 33.00
C VAL A 384 -38.17 6.11 31.88
N ASP A 385 -39.36 6.70 31.90
CA ASP A 385 -40.38 6.48 30.84
C ASP A 385 -39.86 6.94 29.47
N SER A 386 -39.19 8.11 29.42
CA SER A 386 -38.58 8.65 28.19
C SER A 386 -37.43 7.79 27.68
N LEU A 387 -36.59 7.26 28.59
CA LEU A 387 -35.50 6.34 28.24
C LEU A 387 -36.04 5.02 27.70
N GLN A 388 -37.08 4.45 28.29
CA GLN A 388 -37.72 3.22 27.81
C GLN A 388 -38.38 3.41 26.43
N GLU A 389 -38.95 4.59 26.17
CA GLU A 389 -39.48 4.92 24.84
C GLU A 389 -38.35 5.01 23.80
N LEU A 390 -37.24 5.66 24.15
CA LEU A 390 -36.07 5.79 23.29
C LEU A 390 -35.39 4.42 23.04
N GLU A 391 -35.27 3.59 24.08
CA GLU A 391 -34.74 2.23 24.01
C GLU A 391 -35.51 1.42 22.97
N LYS A 392 -36.85 1.39 23.02
CA LYS A 392 -37.67 0.63 22.06
C LYS A 392 -37.51 1.07 20.61
N LYS A 393 -37.10 2.32 20.36
CA LYS A 393 -36.87 2.84 19.01
C LYS A 393 -35.48 2.46 18.48
N ILE A 394 -34.46 2.52 19.33
CA ILE A 394 -33.07 2.23 18.97
C ILE A 394 -32.79 0.73 18.98
N ARG A 395 -33.33 0.03 19.99
CA ARG A 395 -33.23 -1.41 20.22
C ARG A 395 -34.65 -2.02 20.28
N PRO A 396 -35.30 -2.27 19.12
CA PRO A 396 -36.66 -2.81 19.08
C PRO A 396 -36.80 -4.20 19.71
N LEU A 397 -35.70 -4.95 19.80
CA LEU A 397 -35.68 -6.31 20.34
C LEU A 397 -34.47 -6.52 21.27
N ASN A 398 -34.70 -7.04 22.47
CA ASN A 398 -33.62 -7.51 23.35
C ASN A 398 -33.31 -9.00 23.12
N VAL A 399 -32.32 -9.27 22.25
CA VAL A 399 -31.92 -10.64 21.88
C VAL A 399 -31.29 -11.42 23.06
N GLN A 400 -30.58 -10.76 23.96
CA GLN A 400 -30.02 -11.38 25.16
C GLN A 400 -31.13 -11.86 26.10
N GLU A 401 -32.19 -11.07 26.26
CA GLU A 401 -33.36 -11.48 27.04
C GLU A 401 -34.07 -12.68 26.42
N ILE A 402 -34.20 -12.71 25.09
CA ILE A 402 -34.74 -13.90 24.39
C ILE A 402 -33.86 -15.12 24.68
N GLN A 403 -32.54 -15.00 24.62
CA GLN A 403 -31.62 -16.10 24.96
C GLN A 403 -31.81 -16.58 26.40
N ARG A 404 -31.93 -15.66 27.37
CA ARG A 404 -32.20 -16.00 28.78
C ARG A 404 -33.52 -16.74 28.94
N LEU A 405 -34.60 -16.24 28.34
CA LEU A 405 -35.93 -16.84 28.40
C LEU A 405 -35.97 -18.22 27.71
N VAL A 406 -35.38 -18.36 26.52
CA VAL A 406 -35.27 -19.65 25.81
C VAL A 406 -34.43 -20.65 26.61
N SER A 407 -33.36 -20.21 27.27
CA SER A 407 -32.54 -21.07 28.12
C SER A 407 -33.31 -21.56 29.35
N LYS A 408 -34.13 -20.71 29.98
CA LYS A 408 -35.06 -21.09 31.06
C LYS A 408 -36.10 -22.11 30.54
N ALA A 409 -36.67 -21.90 29.36
CA ALA A 409 -37.62 -22.82 28.72
C ALA A 409 -37.00 -24.19 28.36
N LYS A 410 -35.72 -24.23 27.94
CA LYS A 410 -34.99 -25.48 27.68
C LYS A 410 -34.83 -26.32 28.95
N LYS A 411 -34.53 -25.73 30.10
CA LYS A 411 -34.49 -26.46 31.39
C LYS A 411 -35.83 -27.11 31.72
N ALA A 412 -36.94 -26.39 31.49
CA ALA A 412 -38.28 -26.95 31.67
C ALA A 412 -38.61 -28.07 30.65
N THR A 413 -38.08 -27.97 29.43
CA THR A 413 -38.22 -29.00 28.38
C THR A 413 -37.66 -30.35 28.81
N GLU A 414 -36.50 -30.35 29.48
CA GLU A 414 -35.87 -31.59 29.96
C GLU A 414 -36.77 -32.35 30.95
N LEU A 415 -37.55 -31.64 31.76
CA LEU A 415 -38.47 -32.22 32.74
C LEU A 415 -39.68 -32.92 32.11
N ILE A 416 -40.09 -32.54 30.89
CA ILE A 416 -41.26 -33.11 30.20
C ILE A 416 -40.91 -34.06 29.04
N ARG A 417 -39.63 -34.15 28.68
CA ARG A 417 -39.17 -34.97 27.55
C ARG A 417 -39.61 -36.44 27.73
N GLY A 418 -40.21 -37.01 26.70
CA GLY A 418 -40.67 -38.40 26.68
C GLY A 418 -41.88 -38.71 27.58
N LYS A 419 -42.50 -37.70 28.21
CA LYS A 419 -43.67 -37.89 29.08
C LYS A 419 -44.98 -37.64 28.35
N ASP A 420 -46.06 -38.23 28.86
CA ASP A 420 -47.44 -37.90 28.48
C ASP A 420 -47.88 -36.68 29.30
N ILE A 421 -48.19 -35.56 28.64
CA ILE A 421 -48.46 -34.29 29.31
C ILE A 421 -49.87 -33.77 29.04
N ILE A 422 -50.36 -32.94 29.96
CA ILE A 422 -51.60 -32.16 29.81
C ILE A 422 -51.21 -30.68 29.75
N LEU A 423 -51.38 -30.08 28.58
CA LEU A 423 -51.12 -28.67 28.33
C LEU A 423 -52.38 -27.84 28.62
N LEU A 424 -52.26 -26.86 29.52
CA LEU A 424 -53.33 -25.91 29.77
C LEU A 424 -53.22 -24.72 28.81
N VAL A 425 -54.29 -24.45 28.06
CA VAL A 425 -54.31 -23.40 27.03
C VAL A 425 -55.46 -22.45 27.29
N GLY A 426 -55.23 -21.14 27.18
CA GLY A 426 -56.25 -20.12 27.33
C GLY A 426 -55.64 -18.74 27.54
N GLU A 427 -56.46 -17.70 27.47
CA GLU A 427 -56.03 -16.31 27.64
C GLU A 427 -55.43 -16.03 29.03
N THR A 428 -54.66 -14.95 29.15
CA THR A 428 -54.20 -14.44 30.44
C THR A 428 -55.42 -14.11 31.31
N GLY A 429 -55.47 -14.61 32.53
CA GLY A 429 -56.63 -14.49 33.41
C GLY A 429 -57.75 -15.52 33.21
N SER A 430 -57.60 -16.48 32.30
CA SER A 430 -58.57 -17.59 32.12
C SER A 430 -58.56 -18.62 33.27
N GLY A 431 -57.62 -18.51 34.20
CA GLY A 431 -57.53 -19.37 35.39
C GLY A 431 -56.61 -20.59 35.24
N LYS A 432 -55.63 -20.59 34.33
CA LYS A 432 -54.66 -21.70 34.11
C LYS A 432 -53.90 -22.07 35.38
N SER A 433 -53.12 -21.14 35.93
CA SER A 433 -52.30 -21.37 37.13
C SER A 433 -53.16 -21.70 38.36
N THR A 434 -54.32 -21.05 38.51
CA THR A 434 -55.32 -21.37 39.55
C THR A 434 -55.87 -22.79 39.41
N THR A 435 -56.14 -23.24 38.17
CA THR A 435 -56.61 -24.60 37.88
C THR A 435 -55.53 -25.64 38.19
N ILE A 436 -54.26 -25.34 37.91
CA ILE A 436 -53.13 -26.23 38.25
C ILE A 436 -53.00 -26.38 39.76
N GLN A 437 -53.06 -25.27 40.51
CA GLN A 437 -53.06 -25.29 41.98
C GLN A 437 -54.19 -26.18 42.52
N PHE A 438 -55.41 -25.98 42.00
CA PHE A 438 -56.57 -26.80 42.35
C PHE A 438 -56.38 -28.29 42.02
N LEU A 439 -55.94 -28.62 40.81
CA LEU A 439 -55.73 -30.01 40.40
C LEU A 439 -54.57 -30.70 41.14
N ALA A 440 -53.56 -29.93 41.56
CA ALA A 440 -52.34 -30.44 42.21
C ALA A 440 -52.47 -30.70 43.72
N GLY A 441 -53.62 -30.41 44.33
CA GLY A 441 -53.82 -30.70 45.76
C GLY A 441 -53.99 -29.47 46.64
N SER A 442 -53.80 -28.25 46.13
CA SER A 442 -53.86 -27.05 46.96
C SER A 442 -55.26 -26.77 47.49
N GLU A 443 -55.32 -26.21 48.70
CA GLU A 443 -56.52 -25.67 49.30
C GLU A 443 -56.63 -24.20 48.88
N MET A 444 -57.79 -23.77 48.36
CA MET A 444 -57.95 -22.47 47.72
C MET A 444 -58.94 -21.61 48.52
N LYS A 445 -58.69 -20.30 48.61
CA LYS A 445 -59.58 -19.34 49.26
C LYS A 445 -59.62 -18.01 48.51
N GLU A 446 -60.76 -17.33 48.57
CA GLU A 446 -60.93 -15.96 48.09
C GLU A 446 -60.39 -14.95 49.12
N VAL A 447 -59.58 -14.00 48.67
CA VAL A 447 -58.93 -12.95 49.47
C VAL A 447 -59.05 -11.59 48.79
N GLN A 448 -59.10 -10.52 49.57
CA GLN A 448 -59.09 -9.15 49.07
C GLN A 448 -57.67 -8.58 49.01
N VAL A 449 -57.24 -8.14 47.82
CA VAL A 449 -55.91 -7.56 47.58
C VAL A 449 -56.04 -6.05 47.37
N PRO A 450 -55.35 -5.20 48.16
CA PRO A 450 -55.37 -3.75 47.95
C PRO A 450 -54.63 -3.38 46.65
N ILE A 451 -55.25 -2.55 45.82
CA ILE A 451 -54.70 -2.06 44.54
C ILE A 451 -54.19 -0.62 44.70
N GLU A 452 -54.98 0.21 45.39
CA GLU A 452 -54.73 1.63 45.68
C GLU A 452 -55.33 1.95 47.05
N ARG A 453 -55.05 3.14 47.63
CA ARG A 453 -55.70 3.60 48.86
C ARG A 453 -57.23 3.52 48.70
N GLY A 454 -57.86 2.60 49.42
CA GLY A 454 -59.32 2.42 49.46
C GLY A 454 -59.93 1.50 48.39
N LYS A 455 -59.14 0.91 47.48
CA LYS A 455 -59.63 -0.03 46.45
C LYS A 455 -59.05 -1.44 46.64
N PHE A 456 -59.91 -2.45 46.61
CA PHE A 456 -59.55 -3.87 46.75
C PHE A 456 -60.01 -4.69 45.55
N LEU A 457 -59.26 -5.73 45.19
CA LEU A 457 -59.63 -6.75 44.20
C LEU A 457 -59.87 -8.09 44.90
N ASP A 458 -60.97 -8.76 44.60
CA ASP A 458 -61.19 -10.16 45.01
C ASP A 458 -60.31 -11.09 44.17
N HIS A 459 -59.57 -11.99 44.84
CA HIS A 459 -58.60 -12.90 44.21
C HIS A 459 -58.62 -14.29 44.85
N ILE A 460 -58.53 -15.34 44.04
CA ILE A 460 -58.45 -16.73 44.53
C ILE A 460 -56.98 -17.15 44.62
N THR A 461 -56.53 -17.49 45.83
CA THR A 461 -55.13 -17.88 46.12
C THR A 461 -55.07 -19.20 46.90
N PRO A 462 -54.01 -20.01 46.76
CA PRO A 462 -53.78 -21.16 47.64
C PRO A 462 -53.49 -20.71 49.07
N ILE A 463 -53.95 -21.50 50.06
CA ILE A 463 -53.70 -21.33 51.49
C ILE A 463 -52.97 -22.55 52.06
N GLY A 464 -52.07 -22.33 53.01
CA GLY A 464 -51.27 -23.38 53.65
C GLY A 464 -49.92 -23.69 52.97
N PRO A 465 -49.11 -24.61 53.53
CA PRO A 465 -47.80 -24.95 52.99
C PRO A 465 -47.90 -25.70 51.65
N VAL A 466 -47.00 -25.36 50.72
CA VAL A 466 -46.91 -26.01 49.40
C VAL A 466 -46.51 -27.48 49.58
N LYS A 467 -47.45 -28.41 49.36
CA LYS A 467 -47.21 -29.86 49.51
C LYS A 467 -46.48 -30.46 48.31
N ASN A 468 -46.76 -29.97 47.10
CA ASN A 468 -46.12 -30.43 45.87
C ASN A 468 -44.99 -29.46 45.47
N PRO A 469 -43.71 -29.88 45.48
CA PRO A 469 -42.59 -29.00 45.16
C PRO A 469 -42.64 -28.44 43.72
N GLY A 470 -43.35 -29.10 42.80
CA GLY A 470 -43.58 -28.58 41.44
C GLY A 470 -44.41 -27.28 41.41
N LEU A 471 -45.12 -26.94 42.48
CA LEU A 471 -45.92 -25.72 42.59
C LEU A 471 -45.12 -24.49 43.03
N ASN A 472 -43.86 -24.65 43.43
CA ASN A 472 -43.02 -23.53 43.88
C ASN A 472 -42.87 -22.41 42.83
N ASN A 473 -43.00 -22.76 41.54
CA ASN A 473 -42.89 -21.84 40.41
C ASN A 473 -44.25 -21.52 39.75
N VAL A 474 -45.38 -21.83 40.42
CA VAL A 474 -46.74 -21.57 39.91
C VAL A 474 -47.45 -20.60 40.85
N THR A 475 -47.47 -19.31 40.49
CA THR A 475 -48.08 -18.24 41.29
C THR A 475 -49.41 -17.76 40.69
N SER A 476 -50.43 -17.58 41.54
CA SER A 476 -51.69 -16.92 41.17
C SER A 476 -51.61 -15.42 41.49
N SER A 477 -51.61 -14.55 40.48
CA SER A 477 -51.59 -13.09 40.66
C SER A 477 -52.99 -12.48 40.50
N PRO A 478 -53.34 -11.45 41.30
CA PRO A 478 -54.56 -10.66 41.13
C PRO A 478 -54.50 -9.72 39.92
N PHE A 479 -53.29 -9.43 39.41
CA PHE A 479 -53.10 -8.46 38.33
C PHE A 479 -53.10 -9.14 36.96
N HIS A 480 -53.66 -8.48 35.94
CA HIS A 480 -53.70 -8.95 34.54
C HIS A 480 -52.32 -8.88 33.82
N LYS A 481 -51.24 -9.27 34.50
CA LYS A 481 -49.91 -9.47 33.92
C LYS A 481 -49.54 -10.95 34.00
N SER A 482 -49.05 -11.49 32.90
CA SER A 482 -48.63 -12.88 32.81
C SER A 482 -47.33 -13.09 33.58
N GLU A 483 -47.42 -13.76 34.73
CA GLU A 483 -46.25 -14.15 35.54
C GLU A 483 -45.54 -15.39 34.97
N THR A 484 -46.28 -16.25 34.25
CA THR A 484 -45.76 -17.48 33.62
C THR A 484 -45.11 -17.16 32.27
N ARG A 485 -43.79 -16.97 32.23
CA ARG A 485 -43.01 -16.62 31.02
C ARG A 485 -42.43 -17.82 30.24
N TYR A 486 -42.63 -19.04 30.73
CA TYR A 486 -42.17 -20.28 30.10
C TYR A 486 -43.04 -21.45 30.58
N ILE A 487 -43.00 -22.58 29.86
CA ILE A 487 -43.77 -23.77 30.26
C ILE A 487 -43.31 -24.28 31.63
N THR A 488 -44.23 -24.41 32.58
CA THR A 488 -43.91 -24.90 33.93
C THR A 488 -44.60 -26.24 34.17
N PRO A 489 -43.85 -27.36 34.23
CA PRO A 489 -44.43 -28.67 34.48
C PRO A 489 -44.63 -28.92 35.97
N VAL A 490 -45.84 -29.35 36.33
CA VAL A 490 -46.23 -29.81 37.66
C VAL A 490 -46.60 -31.29 37.55
N THR A 491 -45.78 -32.15 38.16
CA THR A 491 -46.06 -33.58 38.22
C THR A 491 -46.89 -33.87 39.47
N ILE A 492 -47.99 -34.58 39.30
CA ILE A 492 -48.93 -34.94 40.37
C ILE A 492 -49.00 -36.46 40.44
N GLU A 493 -48.66 -37.00 41.60
CA GLU A 493 -48.92 -38.41 41.90
C GLU A 493 -50.39 -38.56 42.28
N LEU A 494 -51.16 -39.35 41.52
CA LEU A 494 -52.62 -39.38 41.71
C LEU A 494 -53.02 -39.95 43.07
N LYS A 495 -52.17 -40.76 43.72
CA LYS A 495 -52.39 -41.24 45.08
C LYS A 495 -52.58 -40.10 46.09
N ASP A 496 -51.92 -38.96 45.87
CA ASP A 496 -51.93 -37.81 46.78
C ASP A 496 -53.22 -36.97 46.64
N VAL A 497 -53.95 -37.13 45.52
CA VAL A 497 -55.11 -36.29 45.18
C VAL A 497 -56.41 -37.11 45.08
N LEU A 498 -56.35 -38.35 44.60
CA LEU A 498 -57.50 -39.25 44.43
C LEU A 498 -57.60 -40.33 45.52
N GLY A 499 -56.52 -40.61 46.24
CA GLY A 499 -56.41 -41.64 47.29
C GLY A 499 -55.50 -42.81 46.91
N SER A 500 -55.10 -43.62 47.91
CA SER A 500 -54.01 -44.61 47.84
C SER A 500 -54.12 -45.71 46.77
N HIS A 501 -55.30 -45.91 46.17
CA HIS A 501 -55.54 -46.91 45.14
C HIS A 501 -55.09 -46.49 43.72
N GLU A 502 -54.75 -45.21 43.52
CA GLU A 502 -54.38 -44.65 42.22
C GLU A 502 -52.86 -44.49 42.10
N THR A 503 -52.18 -45.32 41.32
CA THR A 503 -50.70 -45.29 41.17
C THR A 503 -50.22 -44.49 39.96
N ASP A 504 -51.14 -44.01 39.13
CA ASP A 504 -50.78 -43.24 37.93
C ASP A 504 -50.23 -41.85 38.29
N VAL A 505 -49.46 -41.28 37.36
CA VAL A 505 -48.89 -39.94 37.47
C VAL A 505 -49.40 -39.10 36.31
N ILE A 506 -49.78 -37.85 36.59
CA ILE A 506 -50.11 -36.87 35.55
C ILE A 506 -49.13 -35.70 35.60
N THR A 507 -48.70 -35.23 34.43
CA THR A 507 -47.88 -34.02 34.33
C THR A 507 -48.73 -32.92 33.70
N LEU A 508 -49.11 -31.93 34.51
CA LEU A 508 -49.76 -30.71 34.06
C LEU A 508 -48.71 -29.70 33.63
N CYS A 509 -48.97 -28.95 32.57
CA CYS A 509 -48.07 -27.91 32.09
C CYS A 509 -48.82 -26.59 32.07
N ASP A 510 -48.37 -25.62 32.88
CA ASP A 510 -48.80 -24.24 32.74
C ASP A 510 -48.11 -23.66 31.52
N ALA A 511 -48.88 -23.31 30.49
CA ALA A 511 -48.36 -22.60 29.34
C ALA A 511 -48.57 -21.08 29.55
N PRO A 512 -47.61 -20.24 29.12
CA PRO A 512 -47.85 -18.80 28.98
C PRO A 512 -49.12 -18.53 28.16
N GLY A 513 -49.74 -17.36 28.34
CA GLY A 513 -50.77 -16.92 27.42
C GLY A 513 -50.21 -16.84 26.00
N PHE A 514 -50.66 -17.69 25.09
CA PHE A 514 -50.28 -17.58 23.68
C PHE A 514 -50.91 -16.30 23.11
N SER A 515 -50.11 -15.45 22.46
CA SER A 515 -50.47 -14.06 22.09
C SER A 515 -50.49 -13.05 23.26
N ASP A 516 -49.74 -13.31 24.34
CA ASP A 516 -49.58 -12.37 25.45
C ASP A 516 -49.06 -11.00 24.98
N THR A 517 -49.56 -9.93 25.58
CA THR A 517 -49.13 -8.54 25.33
C THR A 517 -47.83 -8.17 26.05
N ALA A 518 -47.06 -9.17 26.50
CA ALA A 518 -45.88 -9.00 27.36
C ALA A 518 -44.60 -8.56 26.63
N GLY A 519 -44.65 -8.38 25.30
CA GLY A 519 -43.51 -7.96 24.48
C GLY A 519 -43.14 -8.98 23.39
N ALA A 520 -42.38 -8.54 22.38
CA ALA A 520 -41.96 -9.39 21.28
C ALA A 520 -41.03 -10.52 21.80
N GLU A 521 -40.15 -10.21 22.74
CA GLU A 521 -39.16 -11.12 23.33
C GLU A 521 -39.81 -12.33 24.00
N VAL A 522 -40.86 -12.08 24.79
CA VAL A 522 -41.64 -13.13 25.47
C VAL A 522 -42.39 -13.98 24.44
N ASP A 523 -42.96 -13.37 23.40
CA ASP A 523 -43.60 -14.11 22.30
C ASP A 523 -42.59 -15.00 21.55
N ILE A 524 -41.36 -14.51 21.29
CA ILE A 524 -40.29 -15.32 20.70
C ILE A 524 -39.93 -16.49 21.61
N ALA A 525 -39.66 -16.21 22.88
CA ALA A 525 -39.24 -17.23 23.83
C ALA A 525 -40.32 -18.29 24.06
N ASN A 526 -41.60 -17.89 24.08
CA ASN A 526 -42.72 -18.80 24.18
C ASN A 526 -42.87 -19.65 22.92
N SER A 527 -42.80 -19.03 21.75
CA SER A 527 -42.91 -19.72 20.46
C SER A 527 -41.79 -20.73 20.28
N VAL A 528 -40.55 -20.38 20.64
CA VAL A 528 -39.38 -21.27 20.53
C VAL A 528 -39.41 -22.31 21.65
N GLY A 529 -39.55 -21.85 22.89
CA GLY A 529 -39.43 -22.67 24.09
C GLY A 529 -40.58 -23.64 24.28
N VAL A 530 -41.83 -23.21 24.17
CA VAL A 530 -42.99 -24.09 24.38
C VAL A 530 -43.10 -25.10 23.25
N ILE A 531 -42.96 -24.69 21.99
CA ILE A 531 -43.09 -25.63 20.86
C ILE A 531 -41.98 -26.68 20.87
N GLU A 532 -40.72 -26.29 21.04
CA GLU A 532 -39.62 -27.26 21.14
C GLU A 532 -39.79 -28.19 22.36
N ALA A 533 -40.35 -27.67 23.47
CA ALA A 533 -40.69 -28.49 24.63
C ALA A 533 -41.76 -29.55 24.30
N LEU A 534 -42.86 -29.13 23.67
CA LEU A 534 -43.96 -30.01 23.29
C LEU A 534 -43.51 -31.08 22.30
N LYS A 535 -42.67 -30.73 21.31
CA LYS A 535 -42.13 -31.68 20.33
C LYS A 535 -41.33 -32.83 20.95
N GLY A 536 -40.70 -32.60 22.09
CA GLY A 536 -39.94 -33.61 22.83
C GLY A 536 -40.77 -34.54 23.71
N THR A 537 -42.09 -34.33 23.82
CA THR A 537 -42.99 -35.14 24.65
C THR A 537 -43.48 -36.40 23.92
N LYS A 538 -43.99 -37.39 24.66
CA LYS A 538 -44.53 -38.63 24.08
C LYS A 538 -45.93 -38.41 23.50
N SER A 539 -46.81 -37.77 24.26
CA SER A 539 -48.11 -37.31 23.79
C SER A 539 -48.59 -36.08 24.54
N VAL A 540 -49.44 -35.26 23.89
CA VAL A 540 -49.99 -34.01 24.47
C VAL A 540 -51.50 -34.05 24.48
N LYS A 541 -52.11 -33.88 25.66
CA LYS A 541 -53.54 -33.61 25.83
C LYS A 541 -53.73 -32.12 26.06
N ILE A 542 -54.83 -31.53 25.59
CA ILE A 542 -55.07 -30.10 25.71
C ILE A 542 -56.28 -29.87 26.62
N LEU A 543 -56.08 -29.09 27.68
CA LEU A 543 -57.14 -28.55 28.51
C LEU A 543 -57.32 -27.07 28.18
N ALA A 544 -58.32 -26.78 27.34
CA ALA A 544 -58.65 -25.44 26.89
C ALA A 544 -59.57 -24.75 27.90
N LEU A 545 -59.08 -23.67 28.52
CA LEU A 545 -59.75 -22.91 29.56
C LEU A 545 -60.34 -21.60 29.03
N LEU A 546 -61.63 -21.43 29.24
CA LEU A 546 -62.38 -20.22 28.90
C LEU A 546 -63.02 -19.65 30.17
N SER A 547 -62.81 -18.36 30.42
CA SER A 547 -63.55 -17.68 31.49
C SER A 547 -64.91 -17.22 31.00
N TYR A 548 -65.90 -17.18 31.90
CA TYR A 548 -67.23 -16.65 31.56
C TYR A 548 -67.18 -15.21 31.06
N GLN A 549 -66.37 -14.35 31.69
CA GLN A 549 -66.22 -12.95 31.29
C GLN A 549 -65.58 -12.81 29.90
N SER A 550 -64.67 -13.71 29.52
CA SER A 550 -63.96 -13.64 28.23
C SER A 550 -64.78 -14.17 27.06
N LEU A 551 -65.87 -14.92 27.30
CA LEU A 551 -66.71 -15.47 26.22
C LEU A 551 -67.27 -14.38 25.30
N GLY A 552 -67.71 -13.26 25.88
CA GLY A 552 -68.29 -12.13 25.15
C GLY A 552 -69.62 -12.45 24.46
N ASP A 553 -70.24 -11.42 23.86
CA ASP A 553 -71.57 -11.53 23.25
C ASP A 553 -71.52 -12.14 21.84
N ARG A 554 -70.35 -12.16 21.19
CA ARG A 554 -70.14 -12.72 19.84
C ARG A 554 -69.12 -13.87 19.84
N GLY A 555 -68.82 -14.44 21.01
CA GLY A 555 -67.87 -15.52 21.14
C GLY A 555 -66.42 -15.07 20.96
N GLU A 556 -66.08 -13.82 21.28
CA GLU A 556 -64.74 -13.24 21.12
C GLU A 556 -63.65 -14.09 21.80
N GLY A 557 -63.93 -14.61 23.00
CA GLY A 557 -63.00 -15.51 23.70
C GLY A 557 -62.79 -16.85 22.98
N ILE A 558 -63.81 -17.35 22.30
CA ILE A 558 -63.71 -18.58 21.51
C ILE A 558 -62.91 -18.32 20.23
N GLN A 559 -63.11 -17.18 19.56
CA GLN A 559 -62.32 -16.77 18.40
C GLN A 559 -60.83 -16.69 18.77
N ARG A 560 -60.50 -16.05 19.90
CA ARG A 560 -59.13 -15.94 20.39
C ARG A 560 -58.55 -17.31 20.77
N LEU A 561 -59.32 -18.18 21.42
CA LEU A 561 -58.89 -19.56 21.69
C LEU A 561 -58.64 -20.36 20.39
N ALA A 562 -59.52 -20.26 19.41
CA ALA A 562 -59.36 -20.94 18.12
C ALA A 562 -58.08 -20.50 17.40
N ARG A 563 -57.78 -19.19 17.42
CA ARG A 563 -56.52 -18.64 16.89
C ARG A 563 -55.31 -19.20 17.62
N ILE A 564 -55.34 -19.26 18.96
CA ILE A 564 -54.25 -19.86 19.75
C ILE A 564 -54.00 -21.31 19.32
N LEU A 565 -55.06 -22.11 19.20
CA LEU A 565 -54.94 -23.53 18.88
C LEU A 565 -54.42 -23.76 17.47
N ILE A 566 -54.88 -22.99 16.47
CA ILE A 566 -54.45 -23.13 15.07
C ILE A 566 -53.03 -22.66 14.84
N ASN A 567 -52.62 -21.61 15.53
CA ASN A 567 -51.25 -21.13 15.49
C ASN A 567 -50.28 -22.16 16.07
N MET A 568 -50.72 -22.98 17.03
CA MET A 568 -49.89 -23.98 17.70
C MET A 568 -49.95 -25.37 17.02
N ILE A 569 -51.10 -25.78 16.48
CA ILE A 569 -51.41 -27.16 16.05
C ILE A 569 -51.72 -27.18 14.56
N HIS A 570 -50.96 -27.93 13.79
CA HIS A 570 -51.27 -28.16 12.39
C HIS A 570 -52.47 -29.08 12.20
N LYS A 571 -53.37 -28.73 11.27
CA LYS A 571 -54.61 -29.49 10.97
C LYS A 571 -55.40 -29.79 12.23
N ILE A 572 -55.80 -28.73 12.93
CA ILE A 572 -56.54 -28.83 14.20
C ILE A 572 -57.80 -29.71 14.08
N ASP A 573 -58.47 -29.67 12.93
CA ASP A 573 -59.70 -30.43 12.66
C ASP A 573 -59.51 -31.93 12.88
N ASP A 574 -58.34 -32.49 12.53
CA ASP A 574 -58.00 -33.91 12.72
C ASP A 574 -57.56 -34.25 14.15
N ARG A 575 -57.54 -33.27 15.05
CA ARG A 575 -56.90 -33.35 16.38
C ARG A 575 -57.81 -32.87 17.51
N LEU A 576 -59.04 -32.49 17.20
CA LEU A 576 -60.02 -32.02 18.17
C LEU A 576 -60.23 -33.03 19.30
N ASP A 577 -60.23 -34.34 19.04
CA ASP A 577 -60.40 -35.40 20.06
C ASP A 577 -59.45 -35.29 21.27
N ALA A 578 -58.28 -34.67 21.11
CA ALA A 578 -57.30 -34.47 22.18
C ALA A 578 -57.55 -33.21 23.03
N ILE A 579 -58.56 -32.41 22.68
CA ILE A 579 -58.92 -31.14 23.31
C ILE A 579 -60.14 -31.33 24.22
N ILE A 580 -59.99 -30.92 25.47
CA ILE A 580 -61.04 -30.85 26.48
C ILE A 580 -61.30 -29.38 26.80
N TYR A 581 -62.56 -28.97 26.75
CA TYR A 581 -62.97 -27.61 27.08
C TYR A 581 -63.46 -27.54 28.53
N ALA A 582 -62.94 -26.58 29.29
CA ALA A 582 -63.36 -26.33 30.65
C ALA A 582 -63.57 -24.83 30.90
N PHE A 583 -64.56 -24.53 31.74
CA PHE A 583 -65.06 -23.18 31.94
C PHE A 583 -64.79 -22.71 33.37
N THR A 584 -64.13 -21.56 33.49
CA THR A 584 -63.78 -20.93 34.78
C THR A 584 -64.65 -19.70 35.02
N LYS A 585 -64.76 -19.28 36.29
CA LYS A 585 -65.52 -18.08 36.70
C LYS A 585 -66.98 -18.11 36.22
N TYR A 586 -67.56 -19.30 36.04
CA TYR A 586 -68.87 -19.46 35.42
C TYR A 586 -69.99 -19.42 36.47
N PRO A 587 -71.04 -18.60 36.30
CA PRO A 587 -72.14 -18.57 37.25
C PRO A 587 -72.85 -19.93 37.35
N GLU A 588 -73.14 -20.40 38.56
CA GLU A 588 -73.80 -21.70 38.78
C GLU A 588 -75.11 -21.85 37.98
N LYS A 589 -75.93 -20.79 37.98
CA LYS A 589 -77.27 -20.76 37.38
C LYS A 589 -77.29 -20.72 35.84
N LYS A 590 -76.16 -20.49 35.16
CA LYS A 590 -76.12 -20.40 33.69
C LYS A 590 -75.77 -21.74 33.04
N ASN A 591 -76.50 -22.09 31.98
CA ASN A 591 -76.25 -23.26 31.16
C ASN A 591 -75.28 -22.92 30.01
N ILE A 592 -74.10 -23.54 30.01
CA ILE A 592 -73.05 -23.29 29.01
C ILE A 592 -73.52 -23.67 27.60
N ASN A 593 -74.20 -24.81 27.44
CA ASN A 593 -74.64 -25.29 26.14
C ASN A 593 -75.61 -24.28 25.50
N ALA A 594 -76.56 -23.76 26.29
CA ALA A 594 -77.49 -22.74 25.82
C ALA A 594 -76.75 -21.48 25.35
N VAL A 595 -75.73 -21.02 26.08
CA VAL A 595 -74.93 -19.84 25.70
C VAL A 595 -74.15 -20.08 24.41
N LEU A 596 -73.48 -21.23 24.25
CA LEU A 596 -72.71 -21.53 23.04
C LEU A 596 -73.60 -21.71 21.80
N THR A 597 -74.74 -22.37 21.98
CA THR A 597 -75.74 -22.55 20.92
C THR A 597 -76.36 -21.22 20.50
N ASP A 598 -76.60 -20.31 21.45
CA ASP A 598 -77.06 -18.95 21.16
C ASP A 598 -76.02 -18.17 20.36
N ILE A 599 -74.74 -18.20 20.76
CA ILE A 599 -73.64 -17.59 20.00
C ILE A 599 -73.62 -18.13 18.57
N LYS A 600 -73.65 -19.46 18.38
CA LYS A 600 -73.63 -20.09 17.05
C LYS A 600 -74.83 -19.65 16.18
N ASN A 601 -76.04 -19.75 16.71
CA ASN A 601 -77.27 -19.55 15.93
C ASN A 601 -77.65 -18.08 15.74
N GLN A 602 -77.52 -17.26 16.79
CA GLN A 602 -77.97 -15.86 16.76
C GLN A 602 -76.87 -14.89 16.34
N LYS A 603 -75.58 -15.23 16.48
CA LYS A 603 -74.47 -14.32 16.19
C LYS A 603 -73.66 -14.80 14.99
N VAL A 604 -73.04 -15.98 15.08
CA VAL A 604 -72.11 -16.49 14.06
C VAL A 604 -72.81 -16.77 12.74
N ASN A 605 -73.95 -17.49 12.75
CA ASN A 605 -74.66 -17.85 11.51
C ASN A 605 -75.23 -16.63 10.76
N LYS A 606 -75.46 -15.51 11.45
CA LYS A 606 -76.01 -14.26 10.90
C LYS A 606 -74.94 -13.27 10.44
N ASP A 607 -73.70 -13.38 10.94
CA ASP A 607 -72.58 -12.52 10.58
C ASP A 607 -71.70 -13.19 9.50
N ARG A 608 -71.63 -12.57 8.32
CA ARG A 608 -70.88 -13.12 7.17
C ARG A 608 -69.38 -13.26 7.46
N VAL A 609 -68.79 -12.33 8.22
CA VAL A 609 -67.36 -12.34 8.55
C VAL A 609 -67.07 -13.47 9.52
N LEU A 610 -67.85 -13.58 10.60
CA LEU A 610 -67.67 -14.65 11.60
C LEU A 610 -67.92 -16.04 11.02
N ARG A 611 -68.92 -16.19 10.13
CA ARG A 611 -69.21 -17.46 9.46
C ARG A 611 -68.09 -17.90 8.52
N SER A 612 -67.31 -16.96 7.98
CA SER A 612 -66.17 -17.26 7.10
C SER A 612 -64.90 -17.66 7.86
N ASP A 613 -64.85 -17.42 9.17
CA ASP A 613 -63.75 -17.85 10.04
C ASP A 613 -63.89 -19.36 10.35
N THR A 614 -63.45 -20.18 9.40
CA THR A 614 -63.55 -21.66 9.45
C THR A 614 -63.01 -22.25 10.76
N ALA A 615 -61.86 -21.76 11.19
CA ALA A 615 -61.21 -22.05 12.45
C ALA A 615 -62.11 -21.89 13.67
N PHE A 616 -62.70 -20.71 13.80
CA PHE A 616 -63.62 -20.37 14.88
C PHE A 616 -64.87 -21.25 14.84
N VAL A 617 -65.45 -21.45 13.66
CA VAL A 617 -66.67 -22.26 13.47
C VAL A 617 -66.43 -23.74 13.83
N THR A 618 -65.27 -24.30 13.46
CA THR A 618 -64.89 -25.68 13.79
C THR A 618 -64.75 -25.85 15.29
N VAL A 619 -63.96 -24.99 15.96
CA VAL A 619 -63.73 -25.07 17.41
C VAL A 619 -65.03 -24.84 18.20
N LEU A 620 -65.89 -23.92 17.77
CA LEU A 620 -67.20 -23.69 18.39
C LEU A 620 -68.12 -24.90 18.26
N SER A 621 -68.13 -25.55 17.09
CA SER A 621 -68.98 -26.73 16.87
C SER A 621 -68.52 -27.93 17.70
N ASP A 622 -67.22 -28.21 17.71
CA ASP A 622 -66.64 -29.27 18.56
C ASP A 622 -66.87 -29.03 20.06
N MET A 623 -66.83 -27.76 20.49
CA MET A 623 -67.20 -27.39 21.86
C MET A 623 -68.63 -27.77 22.20
N ILE A 624 -69.59 -27.45 21.32
CA ILE A 624 -71.00 -27.76 21.52
C ILE A 624 -71.21 -29.28 21.58
N ASP A 625 -70.64 -30.01 20.62
CA ASP A 625 -70.79 -31.47 20.51
C ASP A 625 -70.24 -32.20 21.76
N LYS A 626 -69.10 -31.78 22.29
CA LYS A 626 -68.49 -32.40 23.49
C LYS A 626 -69.20 -32.05 24.79
N ILE A 627 -69.92 -30.93 24.83
CA ILE A 627 -70.63 -30.47 26.02
C ILE A 627 -71.95 -31.22 26.22
N GLU A 628 -72.57 -31.75 25.15
CA GLU A 628 -73.80 -32.54 25.23
C GLU A 628 -73.68 -33.80 26.11
N GLY A 629 -72.46 -34.32 26.34
CA GLY A 629 -72.21 -35.47 27.22
C GLY A 629 -71.80 -35.15 28.67
N SER A 630 -71.19 -33.98 28.94
CA SER A 630 -70.78 -33.53 30.28
C SER A 630 -70.12 -32.14 30.23
N THR A 631 -70.64 -31.15 30.97
CA THR A 631 -69.99 -29.82 31.15
C THR A 631 -68.92 -29.83 32.24
N TYR A 632 -67.70 -29.37 31.93
CA TYR A 632 -66.62 -29.21 32.91
C TYR A 632 -66.53 -27.76 33.40
N LYS A 633 -67.30 -27.44 34.45
CA LYS A 633 -67.17 -26.19 35.21
C LYS A 633 -66.06 -26.36 36.25
N ILE A 634 -65.07 -25.48 36.26
CA ILE A 634 -64.00 -25.48 37.25
C ILE A 634 -64.33 -24.43 38.31
N ASP A 635 -64.60 -24.91 39.51
CA ASP A 635 -64.71 -24.10 40.72
C ASP A 635 -63.56 -24.51 41.67
N PRO A 636 -62.51 -23.67 41.81
CA PRO A 636 -61.38 -23.98 42.68
C PRO A 636 -61.71 -24.06 44.17
N ILE A 637 -62.84 -23.50 44.62
CA ILE A 637 -63.23 -23.40 46.03
C ILE A 637 -64.18 -24.56 46.39
N HIS A 638 -65.22 -24.78 45.59
CA HIS A 638 -66.28 -25.76 45.89
C HIS A 638 -66.30 -26.97 44.96
N GLY A 639 -65.50 -26.98 43.90
CA GLY A 639 -65.55 -28.02 42.86
C GLY A 639 -64.87 -29.33 43.24
N ASP A 640 -65.36 -30.44 42.67
CA ASP A 640 -64.72 -31.75 42.75
C ASP A 640 -63.70 -31.96 41.62
N ARG A 641 -62.41 -32.00 41.99
CA ARG A 641 -61.29 -32.24 41.08
C ARG A 641 -61.28 -33.64 40.47
N LYS A 642 -61.89 -34.64 41.14
CA LYS A 642 -61.80 -36.07 40.73
C LYS A 642 -62.42 -36.31 39.36
N ILE A 643 -63.55 -35.65 39.08
CA ILE A 643 -64.29 -35.76 37.81
C ILE A 643 -63.41 -35.32 36.63
N LEU A 644 -62.75 -34.17 36.76
CA LEU A 644 -61.89 -33.63 35.71
C LEU A 644 -60.64 -34.49 35.51
N ILE A 645 -60.00 -34.96 36.60
CA ILE A 645 -58.82 -35.84 36.51
C ILE A 645 -59.17 -37.16 35.80
N GLN A 646 -60.29 -37.80 36.15
CA GLN A 646 -60.71 -39.05 35.49
C GLN A 646 -60.95 -38.86 33.98
N LYS A 647 -61.55 -37.73 33.56
CA LYS A 647 -61.71 -37.41 32.14
C LYS A 647 -60.37 -37.20 31.45
N LEU A 648 -59.46 -36.45 32.08
CA LEU A 648 -58.11 -36.21 31.57
C LEU A 648 -57.34 -37.53 31.37
N LYS A 649 -57.50 -38.52 32.26
CA LYS A 649 -56.92 -39.86 32.11
C LYS A 649 -57.43 -40.56 30.84
N ARG A 650 -58.76 -40.59 30.64
CA ARG A 650 -59.42 -41.33 29.53
C ARG A 650 -59.22 -40.72 28.15
N THR A 651 -58.91 -39.43 28.07
CA THR A 651 -58.76 -38.71 26.79
C THR A 651 -57.46 -39.14 26.08
N LYS A 652 -57.53 -39.39 24.77
CA LYS A 652 -56.35 -39.71 23.95
C LYS A 652 -55.55 -38.43 23.68
N GLY A 653 -54.24 -38.48 23.88
CA GLY A 653 -53.35 -37.37 23.54
C GLY A 653 -52.96 -37.37 22.07
N ILE A 654 -52.56 -36.20 21.57
CA ILE A 654 -51.90 -36.02 20.28
C ILE A 654 -50.61 -36.85 20.28
N GLN A 655 -50.54 -37.85 19.40
CA GLN A 655 -49.34 -38.66 19.19
C GLN A 655 -48.37 -37.97 18.23
N TYR A 656 -47.08 -38.28 18.36
CA TYR A 656 -45.99 -37.68 17.58
C TYR A 656 -46.02 -36.13 17.58
N PRO A 657 -45.92 -35.47 18.75
CA PRO A 657 -46.01 -34.02 18.86
C PRO A 657 -45.02 -33.25 17.95
N GLY A 658 -43.87 -33.87 17.65
CA GLY A 658 -42.84 -33.39 16.72
C GLY A 658 -43.37 -32.95 15.35
N GLU A 659 -44.36 -33.65 14.82
CA GLU A 659 -44.93 -33.44 13.47
C GLU A 659 -46.15 -32.51 13.50
N VAL A 660 -46.83 -32.41 14.65
CA VAL A 660 -48.11 -31.72 14.80
C VAL A 660 -47.92 -30.27 15.26
N PHE A 661 -47.06 -30.03 16.25
CA PHE A 661 -46.86 -28.71 16.82
C PHE A 661 -45.93 -27.87 15.94
N ARG A 662 -46.39 -26.68 15.54
CA ARG A 662 -45.64 -25.78 14.65
C ARG A 662 -45.22 -24.51 15.36
N PHE A 663 -44.05 -24.03 14.98
CA PHE A 663 -43.58 -22.72 15.37
C PHE A 663 -44.42 -21.67 14.66
N SER A 664 -45.07 -20.80 15.42
CA SER A 664 -45.70 -19.59 14.88
C SER A 664 -45.50 -18.45 15.86
N MET A 665 -45.30 -17.24 15.34
CA MET A 665 -45.13 -16.01 16.11
C MET A 665 -46.24 -15.05 15.71
N SER A 666 -46.59 -14.11 16.57
CA SER A 666 -47.57 -13.09 16.22
C SER A 666 -47.07 -12.18 15.09
N GLY A 667 -47.99 -11.63 14.30
CA GLY A 667 -47.64 -10.69 13.22
C GLY A 667 -46.94 -9.42 13.74
N LYS A 668 -47.28 -8.95 14.95
CA LYS A 668 -46.58 -7.84 15.62
C LYS A 668 -45.11 -8.18 15.87
N THR A 669 -44.83 -9.37 16.40
CA THR A 669 -43.46 -9.86 16.63
C THR A 669 -42.67 -9.99 15.33
N GLN A 670 -43.28 -10.46 14.24
CA GLN A 670 -42.62 -10.51 12.93
C GLN A 670 -42.21 -9.11 12.43
N ILE A 671 -43.06 -8.10 12.62
CA ILE A 671 -42.75 -6.71 12.28
C ILE A 671 -41.60 -6.18 13.16
N THR A 672 -41.62 -6.45 14.47
CA THR A 672 -40.54 -6.04 15.39
C THR A 672 -39.20 -6.67 15.01
N ILE A 673 -39.17 -7.97 14.69
CA ILE A 673 -37.95 -8.64 14.19
C ILE A 673 -37.50 -8.00 12.89
N GLY A 674 -38.41 -7.72 11.97
CA GLY A 674 -38.10 -7.04 10.71
C GLY A 674 -37.48 -5.66 10.91
N ASN A 675 -37.98 -4.87 11.86
CA ASN A 675 -37.42 -3.56 12.21
C ASN A 675 -36.05 -3.68 12.87
N HIS A 676 -35.90 -4.63 13.81
CA HIS A 676 -34.61 -4.91 14.47
C HIS A 676 -33.53 -5.29 13.46
N VAL A 677 -33.82 -6.24 12.55
CA VAL A 677 -32.89 -6.66 11.49
C VAL A 677 -32.51 -5.50 10.57
N LYS A 678 -33.46 -4.63 10.20
CA LYS A 678 -33.17 -3.44 9.38
C LYS A 678 -32.25 -2.46 10.12
N ASN A 679 -32.49 -2.24 11.41
CA ASN A 679 -31.66 -1.38 12.25
C ASN A 679 -30.24 -1.95 12.32
N ASP A 680 -30.07 -3.22 12.70
CA ASP A 680 -28.76 -3.87 12.79
C ASP A 680 -27.99 -3.82 11.47
N THR A 681 -28.65 -4.13 10.36
CA THR A 681 -28.03 -4.09 9.02
C THR A 681 -27.54 -2.67 8.69
N SER A 682 -28.33 -1.65 9.03
CA SER A 682 -27.97 -0.24 8.84
C SER A 682 -26.83 0.20 9.76
N SER A 683 -26.86 -0.24 11.02
CA SER A 683 -25.82 0.02 12.00
C SER A 683 -24.50 -0.65 11.65
N ILE A 684 -24.52 -1.87 11.07
CA ILE A 684 -23.33 -2.54 10.51
C ILE A 684 -22.71 -1.68 9.40
N MET A 685 -23.52 -1.18 8.47
CA MET A 685 -23.03 -0.34 7.37
C MET A 685 -22.41 0.96 7.90
N CYS A 686 -23.07 1.60 8.87
CA CYS A 686 -22.58 2.83 9.49
C CYS A 686 -21.28 2.61 10.30
N ALA A 687 -21.23 1.53 11.09
CA ALA A 687 -20.05 1.16 11.87
C ALA A 687 -18.83 0.87 10.98
N MET A 688 -19.04 0.22 9.83
CA MET A 688 -17.98 0.00 8.83
C MET A 688 -17.43 1.30 8.25
N LYS A 689 -18.30 2.27 7.90
CA LYS A 689 -17.85 3.61 7.41
C LYS A 689 -16.94 4.31 8.42
N HIS A 690 -17.26 4.19 9.71
CA HIS A 690 -16.52 4.81 10.81
C HIS A 690 -15.39 3.92 11.37
N LYS A 691 -15.07 2.79 10.72
CA LYS A 691 -14.03 1.83 11.13
C LYS A 691 -14.21 1.28 12.57
N ASN A 692 -15.44 1.22 13.08
CA ASN A 692 -15.74 0.69 14.40
C ASN A 692 -16.04 -0.83 14.32
N ASN A 693 -14.97 -1.62 14.32
CA ASN A 693 -15.06 -3.07 14.11
C ASN A 693 -15.72 -3.82 15.27
N GLU A 694 -15.60 -3.33 16.51
CA GLU A 694 -16.26 -3.92 17.68
C GLU A 694 -17.78 -3.83 17.57
N LEU A 695 -18.27 -2.70 17.08
CA LEU A 695 -19.70 -2.49 16.86
C LEU A 695 -20.25 -3.35 15.72
N VAL A 696 -19.47 -3.54 14.64
CA VAL A 696 -19.80 -4.50 13.57
C VAL A 696 -19.88 -5.92 14.11
N MET A 697 -18.93 -6.32 14.96
CA MET A 697 -18.91 -7.64 15.60
C MET A 697 -20.15 -7.84 16.48
N TYR A 698 -20.53 -6.83 17.27
CA TYR A 698 -21.71 -6.87 18.13
C TYR A 698 -22.99 -7.13 17.32
N TYR A 699 -23.27 -6.35 16.27
CA TYR A 699 -24.48 -6.54 15.46
C TYR A 699 -24.46 -7.85 14.62
N LEU A 700 -23.29 -8.30 14.16
CA LEU A 700 -23.19 -9.62 13.51
C LEU A 700 -23.46 -10.77 14.47
N ASN A 701 -23.01 -10.66 15.73
CA ASN A 701 -23.36 -11.63 16.78
C ASN A 701 -24.85 -11.61 17.06
N ASP A 702 -25.45 -10.43 17.18
CA ASP A 702 -26.88 -10.27 17.43
C ASP A 702 -27.73 -10.95 16.33
N LEU A 703 -27.46 -10.62 15.06
CA LEU A 703 -28.11 -11.27 13.91
C LEU A 703 -27.90 -12.78 13.87
N LYS A 704 -26.69 -13.27 14.17
CA LYS A 704 -26.38 -14.72 14.20
C LYS A 704 -27.15 -15.44 15.30
N VAL A 705 -27.23 -14.84 16.49
CA VAL A 705 -28.01 -15.35 17.60
C VAL A 705 -29.49 -15.36 17.25
N LEU A 706 -30.03 -14.26 16.75
CA LEU A 706 -31.42 -14.13 16.37
C LEU A 706 -31.81 -15.12 15.27
N GLN A 707 -30.93 -15.33 14.28
CA GLN A 707 -31.08 -16.37 13.26
C GLN A 707 -31.21 -17.76 13.90
N SER A 708 -30.34 -18.09 14.87
CA SER A 708 -30.33 -19.40 15.52
C SER A 708 -31.60 -19.66 16.35
N LEU A 709 -32.18 -18.61 16.94
CA LEU A 709 -33.36 -18.68 17.79
C LEU A 709 -34.65 -18.76 16.96
N THR A 710 -34.81 -17.87 15.98
CA THR A 710 -36.08 -17.71 15.25
C THR A 710 -36.21 -18.61 14.03
N LYS A 711 -35.09 -19.11 13.49
CA LYS A 711 -35.01 -19.92 12.25
C LYS A 711 -35.72 -19.30 11.04
N GLN A 712 -35.83 -17.97 10.98
CA GLN A 712 -36.48 -17.23 9.90
C GLN A 712 -35.54 -17.01 8.71
N ASN A 713 -36.04 -17.21 7.49
CA ASN A 713 -35.23 -17.09 6.26
C ASN A 713 -34.71 -15.67 6.04
N PHE A 714 -35.54 -14.64 6.27
CA PHE A 714 -35.14 -13.25 6.05
C PHE A 714 -34.03 -12.77 7.00
N VAL A 715 -33.98 -13.30 8.23
CA VAL A 715 -32.90 -13.00 9.21
C VAL A 715 -31.59 -13.63 8.72
N ARG A 716 -31.64 -14.88 8.25
CA ARG A 716 -30.49 -15.56 7.64
C ARG A 716 -29.98 -14.81 6.42
N GLU A 717 -30.88 -14.36 5.55
CA GLU A 717 -30.53 -13.56 4.37
C GLU A 717 -29.87 -12.24 4.75
N ALA A 718 -30.41 -11.51 5.73
CA ALA A 718 -29.81 -10.27 6.23
C ALA A 718 -28.40 -10.49 6.81
N TYR A 719 -28.21 -11.56 7.59
CA TYR A 719 -26.89 -11.91 8.13
C TYR A 719 -25.88 -12.27 7.02
N GLU A 720 -26.25 -13.11 6.06
CA GLU A 720 -25.35 -13.49 4.96
C GLU A 720 -25.09 -12.32 3.99
N ASN A 721 -26.09 -11.47 3.73
CA ASN A 721 -25.92 -10.28 2.91
C ASN A 721 -25.00 -9.26 3.60
N SER A 722 -25.13 -9.07 4.92
CA SER A 722 -24.20 -8.25 5.71
C SER A 722 -22.76 -8.76 5.59
N LYS A 723 -22.53 -10.07 5.73
CA LYS A 723 -21.19 -10.66 5.55
C LYS A 723 -20.62 -10.41 4.16
N ARG A 724 -21.41 -10.64 3.11
CA ARG A 724 -20.98 -10.39 1.71
C ARG A 724 -20.67 -8.93 1.48
N TRP A 725 -21.50 -8.02 1.98
CA TRP A 725 -21.32 -6.59 1.85
C TRP A 725 -20.04 -6.11 2.56
N ILE A 726 -19.81 -6.55 3.80
CA ILE A 726 -18.58 -6.26 4.56
C ILE A 726 -17.35 -6.75 3.78
N SER A 727 -17.36 -8.00 3.31
CA SER A 727 -16.26 -8.56 2.53
C SER A 727 -16.01 -7.78 1.23
N ALA A 728 -17.07 -7.44 0.49
CA ALA A 728 -16.97 -6.65 -0.73
C ALA A 728 -16.37 -5.26 -0.46
N ASN A 729 -16.82 -4.57 0.60
CA ASN A 729 -16.32 -3.24 0.96
C ASN A 729 -14.84 -3.26 1.36
N ILE A 730 -14.42 -4.24 2.18
CA ILE A 730 -13.01 -4.43 2.56
C ILE A 730 -12.16 -4.75 1.32
N ASN A 731 -12.64 -5.64 0.44
CA ASN A 731 -11.95 -6.02 -0.79
C ASN A 731 -11.79 -4.82 -1.73
N GLU A 732 -12.83 -4.00 -1.89
CA GLU A 732 -12.79 -2.79 -2.71
C GLU A 732 -11.78 -1.79 -2.16
N TYR A 733 -11.83 -1.50 -0.85
CA TYR A 733 -10.86 -0.63 -0.19
C TYR A 733 -9.42 -1.13 -0.38
N CYS A 734 -9.16 -2.42 -0.13
CA CYS A 734 -7.83 -3.00 -0.29
C CYS A 734 -7.37 -3.00 -1.76
N THR A 735 -8.28 -3.23 -2.70
CA THR A 735 -7.96 -3.22 -4.14
C THR A 735 -7.59 -1.82 -4.60
N GLU A 736 -8.31 -0.79 -4.13
CA GLU A 736 -8.00 0.60 -4.45
C GLU A 736 -6.65 1.04 -3.87
N ILE A 737 -6.36 0.67 -2.62
CA ILE A 737 -5.05 0.94 -1.99
C ILE A 737 -3.93 0.21 -2.75
N LYS A 738 -4.10 -1.09 -3.06
CA LYS A 738 -3.14 -1.83 -3.90
C LYS A 738 -2.94 -1.13 -5.23
N ARG A 739 -4.00 -0.77 -5.94
CA ARG A 739 -3.93 -0.13 -7.26
C ARG A 739 -3.16 1.19 -7.21
N LYS A 740 -3.46 2.06 -6.24
CA LYS A 740 -2.74 3.33 -6.06
C LYS A 740 -1.27 3.09 -5.75
N PHE A 741 -0.98 2.24 -4.76
CA PHE A 741 0.38 1.97 -4.31
C PHE A 741 1.23 1.29 -5.39
N ASN A 742 0.65 0.31 -6.10
CA ASN A 742 1.31 -0.37 -7.21
C ASN A 742 1.63 0.59 -8.35
N ARG A 743 0.76 1.58 -8.62
CA ARG A 743 1.03 2.63 -9.61
C ARG A 743 2.21 3.51 -9.21
N VAL A 744 2.31 3.88 -7.93
CA VAL A 744 3.45 4.64 -7.41
C VAL A 744 4.72 3.80 -7.46
N LEU A 745 4.66 2.53 -7.04
CA LEU A 745 5.80 1.60 -7.14
C LEU A 745 6.18 1.23 -8.57
N ALA A 746 5.32 1.43 -9.56
CA ALA A 746 5.65 1.24 -10.97
C ALA A 746 6.20 2.52 -11.62
N SER A 747 6.03 3.69 -10.98
CA SER A 747 6.54 4.94 -11.52
C SER A 747 8.07 5.02 -11.40
N GLN A 748 8.65 5.95 -12.15
CA GLN A 748 10.07 6.29 -12.08
C GLN A 748 10.37 7.20 -10.88
N ASP A 749 9.34 7.71 -10.21
CA ASP A 749 9.48 8.66 -9.11
C ASP A 749 9.81 7.94 -7.78
N PRO A 750 10.52 8.61 -6.86
CA PRO A 750 10.72 8.12 -5.51
C PRO A 750 9.39 7.98 -4.75
N LEU A 751 9.30 6.95 -3.92
CA LEU A 751 8.17 6.71 -3.02
C LEU A 751 8.10 7.81 -1.94
N ARG A 752 6.89 8.32 -1.64
CA ARG A 752 6.70 9.32 -0.58
C ARG A 752 6.34 8.65 0.74
N GLU A 753 6.62 9.31 1.86
CA GLU A 753 6.21 8.82 3.18
C GLU A 753 4.70 8.68 3.30
N ASP A 754 3.92 9.62 2.72
CA ASP A 754 2.46 9.57 2.69
C ASP A 754 1.93 8.29 2.04
N ASP A 755 2.54 7.83 0.94
CA ASP A 755 2.14 6.60 0.24
C ASP A 755 2.36 5.36 1.14
N ILE A 756 3.48 5.35 1.88
CA ILE A 756 3.81 4.28 2.82
C ILE A 756 2.85 4.30 4.01
N HIS A 757 2.53 5.49 4.54
CA HIS A 757 1.58 5.65 5.64
C HIS A 757 0.17 5.21 5.23
N GLU A 758 -0.32 5.56 4.04
CA GLU A 758 -1.63 5.12 3.54
C GLU A 758 -1.70 3.58 3.43
N TYR A 759 -0.64 2.95 2.89
CA TYR A 759 -0.59 1.48 2.76
C TYR A 759 -0.45 0.79 4.12
N LYS A 760 0.37 1.32 5.02
CA LYS A 760 0.55 0.80 6.38
C LYS A 760 -0.75 0.88 7.18
N ALA A 761 -1.47 2.01 7.09
CA ALA A 761 -2.78 2.16 7.71
C ALA A 761 -3.79 1.11 7.20
N ALA A 762 -3.70 0.70 5.92
CA ALA A 762 -4.53 -0.38 5.39
C ALA A 762 -4.14 -1.76 5.96
N VAL A 763 -2.84 -2.03 6.14
CA VAL A 763 -2.37 -3.27 6.80
C VAL A 763 -2.84 -3.32 8.26
N GLU A 764 -2.68 -2.23 9.01
CA GLU A 764 -3.14 -2.10 10.39
C GLU A 764 -4.66 -2.25 10.49
N TYR A 765 -5.41 -1.63 9.56
CA TYR A 765 -6.86 -1.79 9.49
C TYR A 765 -7.28 -3.25 9.30
N LEU A 766 -6.61 -4.01 8.41
CA LEU A 766 -6.87 -5.44 8.24
C LEU A 766 -6.51 -6.28 9.48
N GLN A 767 -5.50 -5.87 10.26
CA GLN A 767 -5.16 -6.49 11.54
C GLN A 767 -6.28 -6.27 12.57
N HIS A 768 -6.77 -5.03 12.69
CA HIS A 768 -7.89 -4.70 13.59
C HIS A 768 -9.20 -5.40 13.20
N ILE A 769 -9.45 -5.60 11.91
CA ILE A 769 -10.63 -6.29 11.41
C ILE A 769 -10.61 -7.81 11.63
N GLN A 770 -9.46 -8.40 12.02
CA GLN A 770 -9.36 -9.84 12.28
C GLN A 770 -10.34 -10.36 13.34
N ILE A 771 -10.86 -9.51 14.22
CA ILE A 771 -11.93 -9.86 15.16
C ILE A 771 -13.18 -10.41 14.43
N LEU A 772 -13.43 -9.95 13.20
CA LEU A 772 -14.57 -10.38 12.37
C LEU A 772 -14.35 -11.74 11.68
N LYS A 773 -13.16 -12.34 11.80
CA LYS A 773 -12.82 -13.64 11.20
C LYS A 773 -13.75 -14.77 11.65
N ILE A 774 -14.30 -14.68 12.87
CA ILE A 774 -15.28 -15.64 13.42
C ILE A 774 -16.56 -15.70 12.56
N HIS A 775 -16.95 -14.59 11.92
CA HIS A 775 -18.12 -14.54 11.05
C HIS A 775 -17.77 -14.70 9.57
N LEU A 776 -16.71 -14.01 9.12
CA LEU A 776 -16.34 -13.94 7.70
C LEU A 776 -15.53 -15.14 7.22
N GLY A 777 -14.83 -15.85 8.11
CA GLY A 777 -14.02 -17.01 7.73
C GLY A 777 -13.04 -16.70 6.61
N SER A 778 -13.14 -17.42 5.49
CA SER A 778 -12.31 -17.23 4.30
C SER A 778 -12.65 -15.99 3.46
N PHE A 779 -13.78 -15.34 3.71
CA PHE A 779 -14.15 -14.10 2.99
C PHE A 779 -13.32 -12.88 3.43
N LEU A 780 -12.54 -13.01 4.51
CA LEU A 780 -11.70 -11.94 5.02
C LEU A 780 -10.29 -12.00 4.43
N LEU A 781 -9.85 -10.90 3.82
CA LEU A 781 -8.46 -10.72 3.38
C LEU A 781 -7.50 -10.81 4.57
N SER A 782 -6.41 -11.55 4.39
CA SER A 782 -5.35 -11.60 5.37
C SER A 782 -4.42 -10.38 5.22
N PRO A 783 -3.88 -9.82 6.31
CA PRO A 783 -2.87 -8.76 6.24
C PRO A 783 -1.64 -9.19 5.41
N GLU A 784 -1.29 -10.47 5.47
CA GLU A 784 -0.19 -11.05 4.69
C GLU A 784 -0.43 -10.93 3.18
N ALA A 785 -1.68 -10.91 2.70
CA ALA A 785 -1.98 -10.72 1.29
C ALA A 785 -1.57 -9.33 0.76
N LEU A 786 -1.60 -8.28 1.60
CA LEU A 786 -1.06 -6.96 1.25
C LEU A 786 0.47 -6.97 1.26
N MET A 787 1.10 -7.68 2.19
CA MET A 787 2.56 -7.82 2.24
C MET A 787 3.10 -8.61 1.05
N GLN A 788 2.43 -9.70 0.67
CA GLN A 788 2.80 -10.49 -0.51
C GLN A 788 2.66 -9.68 -1.80
N ASN A 789 1.70 -8.75 -1.89
CA ASN A 789 1.60 -7.84 -3.03
C ASN A 789 2.84 -6.92 -3.14
N ILE A 790 3.32 -6.36 -2.03
CA ILE A 790 4.56 -5.56 -2.03
C ILE A 790 5.75 -6.41 -2.49
N ILE A 791 5.93 -7.59 -1.88
CA ILE A 791 7.03 -8.50 -2.20
C ILE A 791 7.01 -8.90 -3.68
N PHE A 792 5.84 -9.24 -4.21
CA PHE A 792 5.66 -9.63 -5.61
C PHE A 792 6.13 -8.52 -6.57
N ILE A 793 5.67 -7.29 -6.36
CA ILE A 793 5.99 -6.15 -7.24
C ILE A 793 7.47 -5.78 -7.16
N LEU A 794 8.04 -5.79 -5.95
CA LEU A 794 9.46 -5.51 -5.76
C LEU A 794 10.33 -6.56 -6.45
N ARG A 795 9.94 -7.84 -6.41
CA ARG A 795 10.65 -8.92 -7.11
C ARG A 795 10.54 -8.81 -8.63
N GLU A 796 9.36 -8.49 -9.16
CA GLU A 796 9.21 -8.20 -10.60
C GLU A 796 10.12 -7.04 -11.03
N ARG A 797 10.12 -5.94 -10.27
CA ARG A 797 10.93 -4.76 -10.58
C ARG A 797 12.43 -5.06 -10.46
N SER A 798 12.84 -5.81 -9.44
CA SER A 798 14.22 -6.27 -9.28
C SER A 798 14.66 -7.13 -10.48
N CYS A 799 13.83 -8.08 -10.93
CA CYS A 799 14.11 -8.89 -12.11
C CYS A 799 14.24 -8.06 -13.40
N ALA A 800 13.40 -7.04 -13.58
CA ALA A 800 13.49 -6.13 -14.71
C ALA A 800 14.79 -5.29 -14.69
N LEU A 801 15.16 -4.75 -13.53
CA LEU A 801 16.38 -3.95 -13.34
C LEU A 801 17.66 -4.78 -13.44
N ASN A 802 17.59 -6.09 -13.14
CA ASN A 802 18.71 -7.01 -13.34
C ASN A 802 19.17 -7.12 -14.80
N LYS A 803 18.30 -6.79 -15.76
CA LYS A 803 18.62 -6.76 -17.20
C LYS A 803 19.14 -5.41 -17.69
N GLN A 804 19.08 -4.37 -16.87
CA GLN A 804 19.49 -3.01 -17.25
C GLN A 804 20.88 -2.68 -16.72
N ASP A 805 21.53 -1.66 -17.26
CA ASP A 805 22.84 -1.22 -16.75
C ASP A 805 22.76 -0.75 -15.29
N LEU A 806 23.83 -1.03 -14.53
CA LEU A 806 23.95 -0.62 -13.12
C LEU A 806 23.91 0.90 -12.92
N HIS A 807 24.24 1.67 -13.95
CA HIS A 807 24.23 3.13 -13.88
C HIS A 807 22.87 3.75 -14.24
N ASN A 808 21.83 2.93 -14.38
CA ASN A 808 20.48 3.41 -14.60
C ASN A 808 19.92 4.05 -13.32
N PRO A 809 19.43 5.31 -13.35
CA PRO A 809 18.83 5.99 -12.19
C PRO A 809 17.71 5.20 -11.51
N LEU A 810 16.99 4.34 -12.24
CA LEU A 810 15.92 3.51 -11.69
C LEU A 810 16.41 2.47 -10.68
N VAL A 811 17.70 2.10 -10.72
CA VAL A 811 18.34 1.24 -9.71
C VAL A 811 18.41 1.97 -8.37
N GLU A 812 18.81 3.24 -8.39
CA GLU A 812 18.85 4.10 -7.20
C GLU A 812 17.44 4.26 -6.60
N VAL A 813 16.46 4.60 -7.44
CA VAL A 813 15.07 4.76 -7.03
C VAL A 813 14.54 3.46 -6.41
N HIS A 814 14.84 2.30 -7.00
CA HIS A 814 14.40 1.02 -6.47
C HIS A 814 15.03 0.69 -5.10
N LEU A 815 16.34 0.89 -4.94
CA LEU A 815 17.03 0.63 -3.67
C LEU A 815 16.61 1.63 -2.59
N ASN A 816 16.37 2.89 -2.94
CA ASN A 816 15.81 3.89 -2.04
C ASN A 816 14.39 3.52 -1.60
N ASN A 817 13.52 3.13 -2.52
CA ASN A 817 12.17 2.67 -2.21
C ASN A 817 12.22 1.43 -1.30
N LEU A 818 13.07 0.44 -1.58
CA LEU A 818 13.26 -0.73 -0.72
C LEU A 818 13.76 -0.35 0.68
N ARG A 819 14.70 0.61 0.78
CA ARG A 819 15.22 1.11 2.06
C ARG A 819 14.12 1.78 2.88
N MET A 820 13.29 2.62 2.25
CA MET A 820 12.15 3.27 2.92
C MET A 820 11.10 2.23 3.37
N LEU A 821 10.79 1.27 2.51
CA LEU A 821 9.84 0.20 2.81
C LEU A 821 10.33 -0.70 3.95
N LYS A 822 11.62 -1.08 3.95
CA LYS A 822 12.27 -1.83 5.04
C LYS A 822 12.10 -1.13 6.39
N ASN A 823 12.24 0.20 6.43
CA ASN A 823 12.10 0.96 7.67
C ASN A 823 10.67 0.90 8.24
N SER A 824 9.67 0.75 7.37
CA SER A 824 8.26 0.67 7.76
C SER A 824 7.75 -0.77 7.94
N PHE A 825 8.33 -1.73 7.21
CA PHE A 825 7.97 -3.14 7.18
C PHE A 825 9.24 -3.99 7.32
N LYS A 826 9.50 -4.50 8.53
CA LYS A 826 10.73 -5.24 8.86
C LYS A 826 10.89 -6.54 8.06
N GLU A 827 9.79 -7.11 7.58
CA GLU A 827 9.74 -8.31 6.75
C GLU A 827 10.53 -8.15 5.44
N LEU A 828 10.68 -6.92 4.95
CA LEU A 828 11.38 -6.60 3.71
C LEU A 828 12.91 -6.44 3.89
N GLU A 829 13.44 -6.66 5.10
CA GLU A 829 14.88 -6.65 5.37
C GLU A 829 15.63 -7.63 4.47
N ILE A 830 15.07 -8.83 4.28
CA ILE A 830 15.66 -9.90 3.49
C ILE A 830 15.67 -9.53 2.01
N ASP A 831 14.57 -8.99 1.48
CA ASP A 831 14.47 -8.59 0.08
C ASP A 831 15.38 -7.38 -0.24
N TYR A 832 15.51 -6.42 0.68
CA TYR A 832 16.48 -5.31 0.56
C TYR A 832 17.92 -5.83 0.52
N ARG A 833 18.30 -6.67 1.49
CA ARG A 833 19.65 -7.25 1.56
C ARG A 833 19.99 -8.08 0.33
N SER A 834 19.06 -8.93 -0.11
CA SER A 834 19.23 -9.76 -1.30
C SER A 834 19.43 -8.92 -2.56
N SER A 835 18.71 -7.79 -2.68
CA SER A 835 18.88 -6.86 -3.79
C SER A 835 20.24 -6.15 -3.73
N CYS A 836 20.67 -5.68 -2.56
CA CYS A 836 22.01 -5.13 -2.37
C CYS A 836 23.11 -6.13 -2.75
N GLU A 837 23.02 -7.37 -2.27
CA GLU A 837 24.00 -8.44 -2.60
C GLU A 837 24.06 -8.73 -4.11
N GLU A 838 22.93 -8.70 -4.81
CA GLU A 838 22.89 -8.92 -6.25
C GLU A 838 23.54 -7.78 -7.03
N PHE A 839 23.24 -6.52 -6.67
CA PHE A 839 23.87 -5.36 -7.30
C PHE A 839 25.37 -5.27 -6.97
N ASP A 840 25.80 -5.67 -5.76
CA ASP A 840 27.21 -5.77 -5.38
C ASP A 840 27.96 -6.78 -6.23
N LYS A 841 27.41 -7.99 -6.44
CA LYS A 841 27.99 -9.00 -7.35
C LYS A 841 28.16 -8.47 -8.76
N ARG A 842 27.15 -7.78 -9.29
CA ARG A 842 27.21 -7.19 -10.63
C ARG A 842 28.25 -6.08 -10.72
N PHE A 843 28.35 -5.23 -9.69
CA PHE A 843 29.38 -4.21 -9.61
C PHE A 843 30.78 -4.83 -9.55
N TYR A 844 30.95 -5.91 -8.78
CA TYR A 844 32.20 -6.67 -8.74
C TYR A 844 32.59 -7.22 -10.12
N VAL A 845 31.64 -7.77 -10.89
CA VAL A 845 31.89 -8.22 -12.27
C VAL A 845 32.37 -7.07 -13.15
N LEU A 846 31.75 -5.89 -13.03
CA LEU A 846 32.17 -4.69 -13.77
C LEU A 846 33.60 -4.26 -13.40
N VAL A 847 33.95 -4.32 -12.11
CA VAL A 847 35.32 -4.05 -11.61
C VAL A 847 36.32 -5.08 -12.16
N GLN A 848 35.98 -6.38 -12.19
CA GLN A 848 36.86 -7.39 -12.80
C GLN A 848 37.03 -7.18 -14.30
N SER A 849 35.98 -6.78 -15.01
CA SER A 849 36.05 -6.43 -16.43
C SER A 849 37.02 -5.27 -16.67
N ALA A 850 37.02 -4.25 -15.80
CA ALA A 850 37.97 -3.15 -15.90
C ALA A 850 39.42 -3.63 -15.71
N ARG A 851 39.67 -4.50 -14.72
CA ARG A 851 41.01 -5.09 -14.48
C ARG A 851 41.52 -5.85 -15.70
N ALA A 852 40.67 -6.64 -16.33
CA ALA A 852 41.02 -7.37 -17.55
C ALA A 852 41.32 -6.42 -18.72
N LEU A 853 40.49 -5.39 -18.92
CA LEU A 853 40.67 -4.43 -20.01
C LEU A 853 41.93 -3.57 -19.87
N ILE A 854 42.35 -3.22 -18.65
CA ILE A 854 43.60 -2.46 -18.41
C ILE A 854 44.80 -3.16 -19.06
N LEU A 855 44.85 -4.50 -19.04
CA LEU A 855 45.94 -5.27 -19.63
C LEU A 855 45.96 -5.24 -21.17
N THR A 856 44.84 -4.91 -21.81
CA THR A 856 44.70 -4.87 -23.28
C THR A 856 45.19 -3.56 -23.91
N ASN A 857 45.43 -2.52 -23.11
CA ASN A 857 45.77 -1.16 -23.55
C ASN A 857 44.75 -0.49 -24.50
N ASN A 858 43.50 -0.97 -24.56
CA ASN A 858 42.43 -0.31 -25.32
C ASN A 858 41.82 0.86 -24.50
N PHE A 859 42.44 2.03 -24.59
CA PHE A 859 42.10 3.17 -23.74
C PHE A 859 40.69 3.74 -23.93
N LYS A 860 40.07 3.53 -25.09
CA LYS A 860 38.67 3.93 -25.31
C LYS A 860 37.70 3.05 -24.52
N GLN A 861 37.88 1.73 -24.57
CA GLN A 861 37.07 0.79 -23.79
C GLN A 861 37.34 0.92 -22.29
N ILE A 862 38.59 1.14 -21.89
CA ILE A 862 38.95 1.40 -20.48
C ILE A 862 38.22 2.67 -19.98
N ALA A 863 38.24 3.76 -20.74
CA ALA A 863 37.56 5.00 -20.35
C ALA A 863 36.03 4.81 -20.22
N GLU A 864 35.41 4.03 -21.10
CA GLU A 864 33.99 3.71 -21.04
C GLU A 864 33.62 2.89 -19.80
N VAL A 865 34.40 1.84 -19.49
CA VAL A 865 34.15 1.00 -18.31
C VAL A 865 34.41 1.78 -17.02
N ILE A 866 35.47 2.60 -16.96
CA ILE A 866 35.72 3.49 -15.80
C ILE A 866 34.57 4.48 -15.61
N ARG A 867 34.02 5.04 -16.70
CA ARG A 867 32.83 5.90 -16.64
C ARG A 867 31.61 5.15 -16.09
N ASN A 868 31.40 3.90 -16.50
CA ASN A 868 30.29 3.08 -16.01
C ASN A 868 30.48 2.77 -14.52
N ILE A 869 31.69 2.39 -14.09
CA ILE A 869 32.02 2.16 -12.66
C ILE A 869 31.79 3.44 -11.85
N SER A 870 32.25 4.60 -12.34
CA SER A 870 32.04 5.89 -11.66
C SER A 870 30.55 6.20 -11.44
N LYS A 871 29.74 6.09 -12.50
CA LYS A 871 28.29 6.34 -12.40
C LYS A 871 27.58 5.33 -11.51
N SER A 872 27.90 4.04 -11.64
CA SER A 872 27.34 3.00 -10.78
C SER A 872 27.76 3.16 -9.33
N SER A 873 29.00 3.59 -9.07
CA SER A 873 29.49 3.90 -7.73
C SER A 873 28.69 5.02 -7.09
N HIS A 874 28.36 6.07 -7.84
CA HIS A 874 27.57 7.18 -7.32
C HIS A 874 26.15 6.76 -6.91
N ILE A 875 25.51 5.89 -7.70
CA ILE A 875 24.17 5.35 -7.41
C ILE A 875 24.18 4.40 -6.20
N LEU A 876 25.23 3.58 -6.06
CA LEU A 876 25.26 2.50 -5.07
C LEU A 876 25.90 2.88 -3.74
N LYS A 877 26.60 4.02 -3.64
CA LYS A 877 27.36 4.43 -2.44
C LYS A 877 26.52 4.42 -1.15
N ASP A 878 25.25 4.86 -1.23
CA ASP A 878 24.36 5.00 -0.08
C ASP A 878 23.77 3.65 0.38
N HIS A 879 24.02 2.58 -0.37
CA HIS A 879 23.47 1.24 -0.14
C HIS A 879 24.54 0.17 0.12
N LEU A 880 25.74 0.30 -0.46
CA LEU A 880 26.84 -0.69 -0.38
C LEU A 880 28.10 -0.16 0.34
N ASN A 881 27.99 1.02 0.98
CA ASN A 881 29.05 1.70 1.74
C ASN A 881 30.24 2.21 0.89
N GLU A 882 31.24 2.80 1.55
CA GLU A 882 32.46 3.39 0.94
C GLU A 882 33.28 2.40 0.11
N LYS A 883 33.07 1.08 0.25
CA LYS A 883 33.77 0.04 -0.50
C LYS A 883 33.63 0.18 -2.02
N VAL A 884 32.49 0.69 -2.49
CA VAL A 884 32.22 0.87 -3.92
C VAL A 884 33.03 2.02 -4.50
N GLU A 885 33.11 3.13 -3.76
CA GLU A 885 33.95 4.27 -4.12
C GLU A 885 35.44 3.90 -4.03
N GLU A 886 35.85 3.19 -2.99
CA GLU A 886 37.21 2.67 -2.84
C GLU A 886 37.60 1.77 -4.02
N ALA A 887 36.70 0.88 -4.47
CA ALA A 887 36.92 0.02 -5.63
C ALA A 887 37.11 0.83 -6.93
N TYR A 888 36.34 1.89 -7.13
CA TYR A 888 36.53 2.81 -8.27
C TYR A 888 37.91 3.46 -8.24
N TYR A 889 38.30 4.04 -7.10
CA TYR A 889 39.61 4.67 -6.93
C TYR A 889 40.77 3.68 -7.09
N ASN A 890 40.61 2.45 -6.59
CA ASN A 890 41.58 1.39 -6.73
C ASN A 890 41.80 0.97 -8.20
N ILE A 891 40.76 1.00 -9.04
CA ILE A 891 40.90 0.76 -10.49
C ILE A 891 41.69 1.87 -11.18
N ILE A 892 41.46 3.13 -10.80
CA ILE A 892 42.24 4.26 -11.34
C ILE A 892 43.70 4.15 -10.91
N LYS A 893 43.95 3.83 -9.65
CA LYS A 893 45.30 3.58 -9.12
C LYS A 893 45.99 2.43 -9.87
N LEU A 894 45.29 1.32 -10.10
CA LEU A 894 45.80 0.18 -10.87
C LEU A 894 46.17 0.58 -12.30
N LEU A 895 45.34 1.37 -12.98
CA LEU A 895 45.63 1.87 -14.32
C LEU A 895 46.88 2.77 -14.34
N LEU A 896 47.00 3.71 -13.40
CA LEU A 896 48.16 4.59 -13.30
C LEU A 896 49.43 3.79 -13.00
N GLN A 897 49.36 2.79 -12.11
CA GLN A 897 50.48 1.88 -11.83
C GLN A 897 50.88 1.06 -13.06
N HIS A 898 49.92 0.54 -13.82
CA HIS A 898 50.17 -0.18 -15.08
C HIS A 898 50.90 0.69 -16.09
N LEU A 899 50.46 1.94 -16.27
CA LEU A 899 51.12 2.91 -17.16
C LEU A 899 52.52 3.30 -16.66
N SER A 900 52.68 3.59 -15.38
CA SER A 900 53.98 3.88 -14.76
C SER A 900 54.96 2.71 -14.89
N SER A 901 54.48 1.46 -14.93
CA SER A 901 55.34 0.29 -15.10
C SER A 901 56.13 0.30 -16.42
N PHE A 902 55.61 0.91 -17.49
CA PHE A 902 56.35 1.05 -18.75
C PHE A 902 57.56 1.98 -18.61
N ALA A 903 57.46 3.02 -17.78
CA ALA A 903 58.60 3.88 -17.44
C ALA A 903 59.63 3.21 -16.54
N GLY A 904 59.24 2.24 -15.71
CA GLY A 904 60.18 1.38 -14.97
C GLY A 904 60.84 0.32 -15.87
N LYS A 905 60.07 -0.32 -16.75
CA LYS A 905 60.57 -1.35 -17.69
C LYS A 905 61.56 -0.80 -18.72
N ALA A 906 61.60 0.52 -18.93
CA ALA A 906 62.59 1.19 -19.77
C ALA A 906 63.98 1.24 -19.11
N ASP A 907 64.07 1.29 -17.77
CA ASP A 907 65.33 1.43 -17.04
C ASP A 907 66.38 0.37 -17.39
N PRO A 908 66.08 -0.96 -17.37
CA PRO A 908 67.06 -1.97 -17.73
C PRO A 908 67.47 -1.95 -19.21
N LEU A 909 66.63 -1.41 -20.10
CA LEU A 909 66.97 -1.24 -21.53
C LEU A 909 67.97 -0.10 -21.69
N LEU A 910 67.73 1.02 -21.00
CA LEU A 910 68.56 2.22 -21.03
C LEU A 910 69.88 2.07 -20.22
N GLN A 911 70.15 0.91 -19.62
CA GLN A 911 71.46 0.61 -19.04
C GLN A 911 72.40 -0.10 -20.03
N LYS A 912 71.88 -0.61 -21.14
CA LYS A 912 72.69 -1.27 -22.19
C LYS A 912 73.36 -0.20 -23.05
N THR A 913 74.64 -0.38 -23.36
CA THR A 913 75.35 0.43 -24.38
C THR A 913 76.35 -0.48 -25.10
N PRO A 914 76.22 -0.71 -26.42
CA PRO A 914 75.25 -0.11 -27.35
C PRO A 914 73.83 -0.69 -27.24
N LEU A 915 72.83 0.03 -27.73
CA LEU A 915 71.45 -0.47 -27.83
C LEU A 915 71.29 -1.37 -29.06
N THR A 916 70.48 -2.42 -28.95
CA THR A 916 70.08 -3.19 -30.13
C THR A 916 68.88 -2.55 -30.83
N ASN A 917 68.72 -2.77 -32.14
CA ASN A 917 67.51 -2.38 -32.87
C ASN A 917 66.22 -2.91 -32.21
N HIS A 918 66.30 -4.07 -31.55
CA HIS A 918 65.16 -4.65 -30.82
C HIS A 918 64.80 -3.84 -29.57
N ASP A 919 65.80 -3.38 -28.79
CA ASP A 919 65.57 -2.55 -27.61
C ASP A 919 64.89 -1.21 -28.00
N ILE A 920 65.27 -0.64 -29.15
CA ILE A 920 64.71 0.62 -29.68
C ILE A 920 63.24 0.45 -30.11
N GLU A 921 62.90 -0.65 -30.79
CA GLU A 921 61.51 -0.96 -31.13
C GLU A 921 60.64 -1.21 -29.88
N ILE A 922 61.19 -1.82 -28.83
CA ILE A 922 60.49 -1.97 -27.54
C ILE A 922 60.21 -0.60 -26.91
N LEU A 923 61.21 0.27 -26.81
CA LEU A 923 61.06 1.63 -26.26
C LEU A 923 60.05 2.46 -27.06
N LYS A 924 60.06 2.34 -28.39
CA LYS A 924 59.07 2.96 -29.27
C LYS A 924 57.66 2.42 -28.98
N SER A 925 57.50 1.11 -28.80
CA SER A 925 56.18 0.53 -28.45
C SER A 925 55.65 1.04 -27.10
N TYR A 926 56.52 1.18 -26.09
CA TYR A 926 56.14 1.71 -24.79
C TYR A 926 55.73 3.18 -24.88
N MET A 927 56.46 3.96 -25.66
CA MET A 927 56.14 5.36 -25.92
C MET A 927 54.79 5.50 -26.65
N GLU A 928 54.52 4.67 -27.65
CA GLU A 928 53.26 4.65 -28.39
C GLU A 928 52.05 4.32 -27.48
N ILE A 929 52.22 3.37 -26.55
CA ILE A 929 51.19 3.04 -25.55
C ILE A 929 50.93 4.25 -24.62
N LEU A 930 52.00 4.85 -24.08
CA LEU A 930 51.87 6.01 -23.18
C LEU A 930 51.30 7.24 -23.91
N ARG A 931 51.66 7.45 -25.18
CA ARG A 931 51.09 8.49 -26.04
C ARG A 931 49.62 8.25 -26.30
N SER A 932 49.24 7.03 -26.68
CA SER A 932 47.83 6.65 -26.91
C SER A 932 46.98 6.84 -25.65
N ALA A 933 47.55 6.58 -24.47
CA ALA A 933 46.87 6.84 -23.19
C ALA A 933 46.71 8.34 -22.93
N LYS A 934 47.75 9.14 -23.19
CA LYS A 934 47.77 10.60 -23.03
C LYS A 934 46.82 11.31 -24.00
N GLU A 935 46.76 10.90 -25.26
CA GLU A 935 45.92 11.54 -26.29
C GLU A 935 44.45 11.13 -26.20
N CYS A 936 44.12 10.12 -25.39
CA CYS A 936 42.74 9.71 -25.14
C CYS A 936 42.04 10.73 -24.21
N SER A 937 41.41 11.75 -24.79
CA SER A 937 40.69 12.80 -24.05
C SER A 937 39.67 12.25 -23.05
N SER A 938 38.88 11.24 -23.45
CA SER A 938 37.89 10.60 -22.58
C SER A 938 38.51 9.94 -21.34
N LEU A 939 39.76 9.49 -21.43
CA LEU A 939 40.48 8.90 -20.30
C LEU A 939 41.08 9.99 -19.40
N GLN A 940 41.67 11.04 -20.00
CA GLN A 940 42.23 12.18 -19.27
C GLN A 940 41.17 12.87 -18.40
N ASP A 941 39.99 13.16 -18.95
CA ASP A 941 38.91 13.82 -18.21
C ASP A 941 38.50 13.03 -16.95
N ARG A 942 38.45 11.69 -17.05
CA ARG A 942 38.02 10.81 -15.96
C ARG A 942 39.07 10.69 -14.87
N ILE A 943 40.33 10.61 -15.27
CA ILE A 943 41.46 10.56 -14.34
C ILE A 943 41.62 11.91 -13.63
N PHE A 944 41.52 13.03 -14.36
CA PHE A 944 41.59 14.37 -13.78
C PHE A 944 40.51 14.59 -12.70
N THR A 945 39.25 14.25 -13.01
CA THR A 945 38.13 14.38 -12.06
C THR A 945 38.34 13.55 -10.78
N SER A 946 39.11 12.47 -10.86
CA SER A 946 39.29 11.51 -9.75
C SER A 946 40.58 11.76 -8.95
N ILE A 947 41.61 12.33 -9.57
CA ILE A 947 42.89 12.67 -8.92
C ILE A 947 42.69 13.69 -7.80
N ASP A 948 41.79 14.66 -7.98
CA ASP A 948 41.51 15.67 -6.95
C ASP A 948 40.89 15.07 -5.68
N VAL A 949 40.06 14.04 -5.82
CA VAL A 949 39.46 13.34 -4.67
C VAL A 949 40.49 12.43 -3.99
N LEU A 950 41.30 11.71 -4.78
CA LEU A 950 42.41 10.88 -4.27
C LEU A 950 43.44 11.69 -3.47
N LYS A 951 43.81 12.89 -3.95
CA LYS A 951 44.71 13.81 -3.24
C LYS A 951 44.13 14.24 -1.88
N ARG A 952 42.82 14.53 -1.81
CA ARG A 952 42.15 14.92 -0.56
C ARG A 952 42.08 13.76 0.46
N GLN A 953 41.77 12.54 0.01
CA GLN A 953 41.68 11.37 0.90
C GLN A 953 43.03 11.02 1.55
N VAL A 954 44.15 11.14 0.82
CA VAL A 954 45.49 10.90 1.37
C VAL A 954 45.96 12.00 2.33
N THR A 955 45.52 13.25 2.11
CA THR A 955 45.80 14.36 3.04
C THR A 955 45.17 14.14 4.43
N VAL A 956 44.01 13.48 4.49
CA VAL A 956 43.33 13.11 5.75
C VAL A 956 43.97 11.87 6.39
N ALA A 957 44.40 10.88 5.61
CA ALA A 957 45.07 9.67 6.12
C ALA A 957 46.48 9.96 6.71
N ASN A 958 47.22 10.91 6.12
CA ASN A 958 48.56 11.27 6.56
C ASN A 958 48.60 12.11 7.86
N GLN A 959 47.45 12.53 8.41
CA GLN A 959 47.40 13.18 9.73
C GLN A 959 47.65 12.21 10.91
N TYR A 960 47.61 10.89 10.67
CA TYR A 960 47.78 9.87 11.72
C TYR A 960 49.03 8.98 11.58
N SER A 961 49.85 9.17 10.54
CA SER A 961 51.09 8.40 10.37
C SER A 961 52.23 9.30 9.90
N ARG A 962 53.20 9.57 10.78
CA ARG A 962 54.46 10.26 10.45
C ARG A 962 55.39 9.30 9.72
N ASN A 963 55.12 8.99 8.47
CA ASN A 963 56.11 8.45 7.55
C ASN A 963 56.11 9.32 6.29
N SER A 964 57.20 10.06 6.10
CA SER A 964 57.40 11.12 5.11
C SER A 964 57.76 10.62 3.70
N ASP A 965 57.35 9.40 3.33
CA ASP A 965 57.75 8.77 2.06
C ASP A 965 56.60 8.63 1.04
N SER A 966 55.42 9.18 1.31
CA SER A 966 54.21 8.99 0.48
C SER A 966 53.75 10.20 -0.34
N GLU A 967 54.55 11.27 -0.43
CA GLU A 967 54.23 12.44 -1.27
C GLU A 967 54.39 12.19 -2.79
N GLU A 968 55.05 11.11 -3.22
CA GLU A 968 55.31 10.82 -4.65
C GLU A 968 54.22 10.01 -5.39
N MET A 969 53.10 9.64 -4.77
CA MET A 969 52.25 8.56 -5.30
C MET A 969 51.25 8.90 -6.42
N PHE A 970 50.91 10.16 -6.68
CA PHE A 970 49.89 10.53 -7.68
C PHE A 970 50.47 11.30 -8.85
N THR A 971 51.21 10.58 -9.68
CA THR A 971 51.69 11.08 -10.97
C THR A 971 50.55 11.13 -11.98
N ASP A 972 50.27 12.32 -12.55
CA ASP A 972 49.33 12.46 -13.67
C ASP A 972 49.90 11.75 -14.92
N LEU A 973 49.03 11.35 -15.86
CA LEU A 973 49.41 10.79 -17.15
C LEU A 973 50.45 11.63 -17.88
N ASN A 974 50.33 12.95 -17.82
CA ASN A 974 51.32 13.85 -18.41
C ASN A 974 52.69 13.72 -17.72
N GLN A 975 52.71 13.54 -16.39
CA GLN A 975 53.95 13.33 -15.65
C GLN A 975 54.56 11.96 -15.93
N ILE A 976 53.75 10.89 -16.03
CA ILE A 976 54.23 9.55 -16.41
C ILE A 976 54.88 9.59 -17.81
N TYR A 977 54.20 10.20 -18.78
CA TYR A 977 54.70 10.37 -20.13
C TYR A 977 55.98 11.23 -20.18
N ASN A 978 56.00 12.35 -19.46
CA ASN A 978 57.17 13.23 -19.43
C ASN A 978 58.36 12.57 -18.71
N ASN A 979 58.12 11.81 -17.64
CA ASN A 979 59.15 11.05 -16.94
C ASN A 979 59.80 10.01 -17.87
N PHE A 980 58.98 9.27 -18.63
CA PHE A 980 59.48 8.34 -19.66
C PHE A 980 60.41 9.04 -20.67
N ILE A 981 59.99 10.20 -21.21
CA ILE A 981 60.81 10.98 -22.13
C ILE A 981 62.11 11.46 -21.45
N MET A 982 62.02 12.03 -20.24
CA MET A 982 63.20 12.56 -19.54
C MET A 982 64.24 11.47 -19.30
N LYS A 983 63.83 10.22 -18.99
CA LYS A 983 64.75 9.10 -18.85
C LYS A 983 65.51 8.80 -20.15
N ILE A 984 64.83 8.80 -21.29
CA ILE A 984 65.48 8.57 -22.59
C ILE A 984 66.40 9.75 -22.96
N VAL A 985 65.98 10.99 -22.70
CA VAL A 985 66.83 12.18 -22.93
C VAL A 985 68.07 12.15 -22.04
N LYS A 986 67.94 11.77 -20.76
CA LYS A 986 69.07 11.63 -19.85
C LYS A 986 70.07 10.58 -20.33
N TYR A 987 69.58 9.43 -20.82
CA TYR A 987 70.43 8.41 -21.45
C TYR A 987 71.14 8.98 -22.70
N PHE A 988 70.43 9.73 -23.53
CA PHE A 988 70.98 10.42 -24.70
C PHE A 988 72.09 11.41 -24.34
N ASP A 989 71.93 12.18 -23.26
CA ASP A 989 72.94 13.08 -22.74
C ASP A 989 74.16 12.33 -22.18
N GLU A 990 73.93 11.17 -21.56
CA GLU A 990 74.99 10.27 -21.09
C GLU A 990 75.84 9.73 -22.25
N ILE A 991 75.23 9.37 -23.39
CA ILE A 991 75.96 9.00 -24.61
C ILE A 991 76.88 10.13 -25.06
N ASN A 992 76.40 11.38 -25.07
CA ASN A 992 77.22 12.53 -25.45
C ASN A 992 78.40 12.74 -24.48
N LEU A 993 78.18 12.60 -23.16
CA LEU A 993 79.27 12.67 -22.17
C LEU A 993 80.33 11.60 -22.42
N ARG A 994 79.93 10.34 -22.64
CA ARG A 994 80.85 9.24 -22.96
C ARG A 994 81.62 9.49 -24.26
N THR A 995 80.96 10.03 -25.28
CA THR A 995 81.60 10.42 -26.55
C THR A 995 82.69 11.46 -26.32
N GLN A 996 82.42 12.49 -25.51
CA GLN A 996 83.42 13.51 -25.16
C GLN A 996 84.59 12.95 -24.34
N GLU A 997 84.34 11.98 -23.43
CA GLU A 997 85.39 11.31 -22.68
C GLU A 997 86.31 10.46 -23.56
N LEU A 998 85.75 9.73 -24.54
CA LEU A 998 86.52 8.95 -25.51
C LEU A 998 87.45 9.85 -26.35
N PHE A 999 86.95 11.02 -26.76
CA PHE A 999 87.78 12.03 -27.43
C PHE A 999 88.93 12.55 -26.55
N LYS A 1000 88.72 12.68 -25.23
CA LYS A 1000 89.76 13.13 -24.28
C LYS A 1000 90.82 12.06 -24.01
N ARG A 1001 90.44 10.78 -23.91
CA ARG A 1001 91.33 9.70 -23.44
C ARG A 1001 92.19 9.05 -24.53
N ALA A 1002 91.67 8.85 -25.74
CA ALA A 1002 92.30 7.92 -26.70
C ALA A 1002 92.56 8.49 -28.10
N ARG A 1003 92.26 9.78 -28.35
CA ARG A 1003 92.43 10.60 -29.57
C ARG A 1003 92.13 9.92 -30.92
N ASP A 1004 92.88 8.89 -31.31
CA ASP A 1004 92.86 8.29 -32.65
C ASP A 1004 92.41 6.81 -32.68
N HIS A 1005 92.29 6.09 -31.54
CA HIS A 1005 92.00 4.64 -31.49
C HIS A 1005 90.54 4.29 -31.14
N SER A 1006 89.68 5.29 -30.87
CA SER A 1006 88.31 5.07 -30.37
C SER A 1006 87.22 5.55 -31.33
N LEU A 1007 87.56 5.80 -32.61
CA LEU A 1007 86.59 6.30 -33.60
C LEU A 1007 85.48 5.28 -33.91
N GLU A 1008 85.77 3.97 -33.84
CA GLU A 1008 84.75 2.91 -34.01
C GLU A 1008 83.75 2.83 -32.84
N ASP A 1009 84.21 3.02 -31.61
CA ASP A 1009 83.34 3.04 -30.44
C ASP A 1009 82.48 4.30 -30.40
N ILE A 1010 83.04 5.44 -30.82
CA ILE A 1010 82.31 6.70 -31.01
C ILE A 1010 81.25 6.55 -32.12
N GLN A 1011 81.55 5.83 -33.21
CA GLN A 1011 80.58 5.55 -34.26
C GLN A 1011 79.37 4.78 -33.74
N LYS A 1012 79.58 3.70 -32.95
CA LYS A 1012 78.48 2.93 -32.35
C LYS A 1012 77.59 3.76 -31.42
N LEU A 1013 78.19 4.67 -30.64
CA LEU A 1013 77.46 5.60 -29.78
C LEU A 1013 76.63 6.62 -30.58
N VAL A 1014 77.17 7.11 -31.70
CA VAL A 1014 76.45 8.02 -32.61
C VAL A 1014 75.32 7.29 -33.34
N ASP A 1015 75.52 6.03 -33.73
CA ASP A 1015 74.48 5.19 -34.32
C ASP A 1015 73.30 4.98 -33.34
N ASP A 1016 73.58 4.78 -32.05
CA ASP A 1016 72.55 4.75 -30.99
C ASP A 1016 71.80 6.08 -30.88
N MET A 1017 72.51 7.22 -30.95
CA MET A 1017 71.89 8.55 -30.96
C MET A 1017 70.97 8.74 -32.18
N ASP A 1018 71.43 8.34 -33.37
CA ASP A 1018 70.64 8.41 -34.59
C ASP A 1018 69.41 7.50 -34.53
N ALA A 1019 69.54 6.31 -33.94
CA ALA A 1019 68.44 5.38 -33.81
C ALA A 1019 67.41 5.84 -32.76
N ILE A 1020 67.81 6.45 -31.64
CA ILE A 1020 66.89 7.10 -30.68
C ILE A 1020 66.16 8.28 -31.35
N ARG A 1021 66.85 9.06 -32.19
CA ARG A 1021 66.26 10.22 -32.90
C ARG A 1021 65.27 9.84 -34.00
N LYS A 1022 65.23 8.58 -34.45
CA LYS A 1022 64.16 8.07 -35.32
C LYS A 1022 62.79 8.02 -34.62
N ILE A 1023 62.78 8.13 -33.29
CA ILE A 1023 61.57 8.27 -32.49
C ILE A 1023 61.10 9.74 -32.57
N PRO A 1024 59.94 10.06 -33.19
CA PRO A 1024 59.58 11.42 -33.60
C PRO A 1024 59.59 12.47 -32.47
N GLU A 1025 59.10 12.12 -31.28
CA GLU A 1025 58.99 13.04 -30.14
C GLU A 1025 60.32 13.35 -29.45
N LEU A 1026 61.36 12.55 -29.68
CA LEU A 1026 62.67 12.71 -29.09
C LEU A 1026 63.61 13.52 -29.96
N ALA A 1027 63.37 13.60 -31.27
CA ALA A 1027 64.21 14.32 -32.22
C ALA A 1027 64.38 15.81 -31.86
N SER A 1028 63.30 16.47 -31.45
CA SER A 1028 63.32 17.88 -31.02
C SER A 1028 63.96 18.06 -29.65
N LYS A 1029 63.66 17.17 -28.69
CA LYS A 1029 64.17 17.26 -27.31
C LYS A 1029 65.66 16.92 -27.18
N THR A 1030 66.21 16.17 -28.12
CA THR A 1030 67.63 15.80 -28.16
C THR A 1030 68.43 16.62 -29.18
N ALA A 1031 67.80 17.57 -29.88
CA ALA A 1031 68.42 18.31 -30.98
C ALA A 1031 69.66 19.09 -30.55
N GLU A 1032 69.60 19.80 -29.43
CA GLU A 1032 70.73 20.60 -28.94
C GLU A 1032 71.96 19.73 -28.62
N THR A 1033 71.75 18.66 -27.84
CA THR A 1033 72.81 17.71 -27.48
C THR A 1033 73.39 17.06 -28.73
N TYR A 1034 72.55 16.61 -29.66
CA TYR A 1034 72.99 16.00 -30.91
C TYR A 1034 73.81 16.97 -31.78
N HIS A 1035 73.33 18.20 -31.97
CA HIS A 1035 74.08 19.22 -32.69
C HIS A 1035 75.43 19.50 -32.05
N ARG A 1036 75.51 19.55 -30.72
CA ARG A 1036 76.77 19.74 -29.98
C ARG A 1036 77.73 18.57 -30.21
N THR A 1037 77.25 17.33 -30.19
CA THR A 1037 78.05 16.14 -30.50
C THR A 1037 78.55 16.18 -31.95
N VAL A 1038 77.67 16.46 -32.92
CA VAL A 1038 78.01 16.58 -34.35
C VAL A 1038 78.97 17.73 -34.63
N GLU A 1039 78.82 18.89 -34.00
CA GLU A 1039 79.78 20.00 -34.11
C GLU A 1039 81.15 19.65 -33.53
N THR A 1040 81.19 18.89 -32.44
CA THR A 1040 82.45 18.38 -31.87
C THR A 1040 83.14 17.44 -32.88
N LEU A 1041 82.38 16.54 -33.51
CA LEU A 1041 82.87 15.67 -34.58
C LEU A 1041 83.35 16.47 -35.80
N ARG A 1042 82.60 17.49 -36.21
CA ARG A 1042 82.94 18.38 -37.33
C ARG A 1042 84.19 19.21 -37.04
N GLY A 1043 84.33 19.74 -35.84
CA GLY A 1043 85.51 20.48 -35.40
C GLY A 1043 86.76 19.59 -35.39
N TYR A 1044 86.64 18.33 -34.95
CA TYR A 1044 87.71 17.35 -35.06
C TYR A 1044 88.09 17.09 -36.53
N MET A 1045 87.10 16.94 -37.42
CA MET A 1045 87.33 16.78 -38.86
C MET A 1045 88.01 17.98 -39.52
N GLN A 1046 87.58 19.20 -39.20
CA GLN A 1046 88.21 20.42 -39.71
C GLN A 1046 89.66 20.55 -39.26
N LYS A 1047 89.98 20.11 -38.04
CA LYS A 1047 91.35 20.05 -37.55
C LYS A 1047 92.20 19.07 -38.36
N LEU A 1048 91.70 17.84 -38.60
CA LEU A 1048 92.38 16.86 -39.45
C LEU A 1048 92.56 17.38 -40.90
N HIS A 1049 91.55 18.06 -41.44
CA HIS A 1049 91.60 18.68 -42.76
C HIS A 1049 92.69 19.76 -42.84
N THR A 1050 92.74 20.65 -41.85
CA THR A 1050 93.73 21.74 -41.78
C THR A 1050 95.15 21.20 -41.61
N GLU A 1051 95.34 20.18 -40.77
CA GLU A 1051 96.64 19.52 -40.59
C GLU A 1051 97.14 18.88 -41.91
N ALA A 1052 96.25 18.23 -42.66
CA ALA A 1052 96.60 17.64 -43.96
C ALA A 1052 96.89 18.69 -45.04
N GLU A 1053 96.13 19.79 -45.10
CA GLU A 1053 96.38 20.90 -46.04
C GLU A 1053 97.65 21.68 -45.73
N GLN A 1054 97.97 21.91 -44.45
CA GLN A 1054 99.23 22.55 -44.06
C GLN A 1054 100.44 21.71 -44.48
N LEU A 1055 100.37 20.38 -44.30
CA LEU A 1055 101.43 19.47 -44.74
C LEU A 1055 101.57 19.43 -46.28
N LEU A 1056 100.49 19.70 -47.02
CA LEU A 1056 100.50 19.86 -48.47
C LEU A 1056 101.19 21.16 -48.93
N LEU A 1057 100.95 22.28 -48.25
CA LEU A 1057 101.57 23.57 -48.60
C LEU A 1057 103.09 23.54 -48.44
N THR A 1058 103.61 22.75 -47.49
CA THR A 1058 105.05 22.53 -47.31
C THR A 1058 105.72 21.86 -48.52
N ILE A 1059 104.94 21.16 -49.37
CA ILE A 1059 105.43 20.53 -50.61
C ILE A 1059 105.57 21.58 -51.74
N ASP A 1060 104.74 22.61 -51.76
CA ASP A 1060 104.77 23.68 -52.78
C ASP A 1060 105.96 24.64 -52.61
N HIS A 1061 106.52 24.77 -51.40
CA HIS A 1061 107.70 25.58 -51.13
C HIS A 1061 108.96 24.73 -51.19
N GLN A 1062 109.69 24.83 -52.31
CA GLN A 1062 110.94 24.12 -52.63
C GLN A 1062 112.04 24.30 -51.57
N THR A 1063 111.88 23.66 -50.41
CA THR A 1063 112.84 23.64 -49.30
C THR A 1063 113.66 22.36 -49.40
N GLU A 1064 114.97 22.47 -49.19
CA GLU A 1064 115.94 21.39 -49.46
C GLU A 1064 115.87 20.19 -48.50
N THR A 1065 114.92 20.16 -47.55
CA THR A 1065 114.77 19.07 -46.57
C THR A 1065 113.31 18.80 -46.17
N THR A 1066 112.54 18.08 -46.99
CA THR A 1066 111.16 17.66 -46.63
C THR A 1066 111.08 16.14 -46.42
N SER A 1067 110.53 15.71 -45.28
CA SER A 1067 110.21 14.30 -44.95
C SER A 1067 108.72 14.05 -45.12
N TYR A 1068 108.34 13.04 -45.90
CA TYR A 1068 106.94 12.77 -46.28
C TYR A 1068 106.15 11.89 -45.30
N ARG A 1069 106.79 11.41 -44.22
CA ARG A 1069 106.17 10.52 -43.21
C ARG A 1069 104.99 11.11 -42.41
N PRO A 1070 105.00 12.40 -42.00
CA PRO A 1070 103.86 13.01 -41.32
C PRO A 1070 102.59 13.07 -42.19
N LEU A 1071 102.76 13.29 -43.51
CA LEU A 1071 101.65 13.32 -44.46
C LEU A 1071 100.98 11.94 -44.61
N ALA A 1072 101.77 10.86 -44.62
CA ALA A 1072 101.25 9.49 -44.66
C ALA A 1072 100.38 9.15 -43.44
N GLN A 1073 100.75 9.64 -42.24
CA GLN A 1073 99.97 9.43 -41.01
C GLN A 1073 98.66 10.23 -41.01
N SER A 1074 98.68 11.50 -41.47
CA SER A 1074 97.47 12.31 -41.59
C SER A 1074 96.46 11.73 -42.59
N LEU A 1075 96.94 11.14 -43.70
CA LEU A 1075 96.09 10.45 -44.67
C LEU A 1075 95.39 9.20 -44.11
N LEU A 1076 96.07 8.43 -43.24
CA LEU A 1076 95.46 7.26 -42.59
C LEU A 1076 94.37 7.67 -41.58
N ARG A 1077 94.56 8.78 -40.85
CA ARG A 1077 93.56 9.33 -39.92
C ARG A 1077 92.31 9.84 -40.64
N LEU A 1078 92.51 10.55 -41.75
CA LEU A 1078 91.40 11.01 -42.61
C LEU A 1078 90.56 9.84 -43.15
N LYS A 1079 91.21 8.71 -43.46
CA LYS A 1079 90.53 7.48 -43.89
C LYS A 1079 89.69 6.85 -42.77
N ASN A 1080 90.20 6.77 -41.54
CA ASN A 1080 89.46 6.21 -40.41
C ASN A 1080 88.29 7.10 -39.93
N ALA A 1081 88.34 8.41 -40.23
CA ALA A 1081 87.30 9.38 -39.91
C ALA A 1081 86.31 9.61 -41.07
N GLU A 1082 86.35 8.78 -42.12
CA GLU A 1082 85.55 8.93 -43.34
C GLU A 1082 84.03 8.93 -43.07
N TRP A 1083 83.56 8.16 -42.08
CA TRP A 1083 82.14 8.09 -41.72
C TRP A 1083 81.55 9.42 -41.19
N ILE A 1084 82.38 10.38 -40.77
CA ILE A 1084 81.94 11.68 -40.26
C ILE A 1084 81.59 12.66 -41.40
N ASN A 1085 82.33 12.64 -42.51
CA ASN A 1085 82.07 13.52 -43.68
C ASN A 1085 82.73 12.98 -44.97
N GLN A 1086 82.14 11.93 -45.54
CA GLN A 1086 82.61 11.23 -46.74
C GLN A 1086 82.92 12.16 -47.93
N GLY A 1087 82.11 13.19 -48.16
CA GLY A 1087 82.26 14.06 -49.34
C GLY A 1087 83.52 14.94 -49.31
N THR A 1088 83.93 15.38 -48.12
CA THR A 1088 85.03 16.35 -47.96
C THR A 1088 86.39 15.64 -47.82
N CYS A 1089 86.42 14.47 -47.17
CA CYS A 1089 87.63 13.64 -47.12
C CYS A 1089 88.05 13.15 -48.51
N ASN A 1090 87.09 12.73 -49.34
CA ASN A 1090 87.39 12.17 -50.66
C ASN A 1090 87.89 13.23 -51.66
N THR A 1091 87.37 14.46 -51.60
CA THR A 1091 87.89 15.57 -52.42
C THR A 1091 89.29 16.00 -51.99
N LEU A 1092 89.55 16.09 -50.68
CA LEU A 1092 90.89 16.42 -50.17
C LEU A 1092 91.91 15.32 -50.50
N MET A 1093 91.59 14.04 -50.27
CA MET A 1093 92.45 12.91 -50.62
C MET A 1093 92.78 12.90 -52.12
N ARG A 1094 91.79 13.14 -52.99
CA ARG A 1094 92.00 13.24 -54.44
C ARG A 1094 92.93 14.39 -54.79
N ARG A 1095 92.76 15.57 -54.18
CA ARG A 1095 93.60 16.74 -54.43
C ARG A 1095 95.04 16.56 -53.94
N ILE A 1096 95.23 15.94 -52.77
CA ILE A 1096 96.55 15.56 -52.25
C ILE A 1096 97.24 14.61 -53.24
N LYS A 1097 96.49 13.60 -53.71
CA LYS A 1097 96.96 12.60 -54.68
C LYS A 1097 97.40 13.24 -56.00
N GLU A 1098 96.54 14.05 -56.61
CA GLU A 1098 96.81 14.75 -57.87
C GLU A 1098 98.07 15.64 -57.77
N LYS A 1099 98.22 16.40 -56.68
CA LYS A 1099 99.40 17.25 -56.45
C LYS A 1099 100.70 16.47 -56.27
N LEU A 1100 100.68 15.38 -55.49
CA LEU A 1100 101.87 14.54 -55.28
C LEU A 1100 102.35 13.93 -56.60
N VAL A 1101 101.43 13.43 -57.42
CA VAL A 1101 101.74 12.88 -58.75
C VAL A 1101 102.29 13.97 -59.67
N GLN A 1102 101.68 15.15 -59.69
CA GLN A 1102 102.17 16.29 -60.48
C GLN A 1102 103.60 16.69 -60.08
N HIS A 1103 103.90 16.72 -58.78
CA HIS A 1103 105.24 17.04 -58.29
C HIS A 1103 106.28 15.99 -58.70
N ALA A 1104 105.92 14.70 -58.67
CA ALA A 1104 106.78 13.62 -59.16
C ALA A 1104 107.04 13.72 -60.67
N CYS A 1105 106.02 14.03 -61.48
CA CYS A 1105 106.18 14.29 -62.92
C CYS A 1105 107.14 15.45 -63.20
N GLN A 1106 107.05 16.55 -62.45
CA GLN A 1106 107.95 17.70 -62.62
C GLN A 1106 109.42 17.35 -62.33
N LEU A 1107 109.67 16.51 -61.32
CA LEU A 1107 111.01 16.02 -61.02
C LEU A 1107 111.54 15.10 -62.13
N GLU A 1108 110.68 14.28 -62.71
CA GLU A 1108 111.00 13.42 -63.86
C GLU A 1108 111.35 14.23 -65.12
N ASP A 1109 110.53 15.22 -65.49
CA ASP A 1109 110.78 16.09 -66.65
C ASP A 1109 112.05 16.92 -66.50
N ARG A 1110 112.35 17.39 -65.28
CA ARG A 1110 113.60 18.11 -65.00
C ARG A 1110 114.82 17.24 -65.23
N LEU A 1111 114.74 15.94 -64.95
CA LEU A 1111 115.82 14.99 -65.20
C LEU A 1111 116.02 14.74 -66.71
N MET A 1112 114.92 14.65 -67.47
CA MET A 1112 114.95 14.35 -68.91
C MET A 1112 115.69 15.40 -69.75
N ASN A 1113 115.77 16.64 -69.27
CA ASN A 1113 116.35 17.78 -70.00
C ASN A 1113 117.82 18.08 -69.67
N ILE A 1114 118.49 17.28 -68.85
CA ILE A 1114 119.89 17.52 -68.47
C ILE A 1114 120.84 16.89 -69.50
N ASP A 1115 121.88 17.62 -69.92
CA ASP A 1115 122.95 17.08 -70.78
C ASP A 1115 123.98 16.29 -69.94
N TYR A 1116 124.23 15.04 -70.34
CA TYR A 1116 125.13 14.08 -69.69
C TYR A 1116 126.50 13.98 -70.40
N SER A 1117 126.80 14.82 -71.40
CA SER A 1117 128.06 14.75 -72.14
C SER A 1117 129.29 15.03 -71.27
N LEU A 1118 130.43 14.42 -71.60
CA LEU A 1118 131.74 14.62 -70.90
C LEU A 1118 132.24 16.08 -70.92
N LYS A 1119 131.54 16.99 -71.63
CA LYS A 1119 131.85 18.42 -71.70
C LYS A 1119 131.27 19.22 -70.53
N CYS A 1120 130.33 18.67 -69.75
CA CYS A 1120 129.59 19.37 -68.70
C CYS A 1120 129.51 18.57 -67.38
N PRO A 1121 130.62 18.41 -66.64
CA PRO A 1121 130.67 17.58 -65.42
C PRO A 1121 129.81 18.09 -64.24
N ASP A 1122 129.51 19.40 -64.17
CA ASP A 1122 128.78 20.01 -63.04
C ASP A 1122 127.31 19.53 -62.94
N ASN A 1123 126.72 19.07 -64.05
CA ASN A 1123 125.34 18.60 -64.15
C ASN A 1123 125.05 17.35 -63.30
N VAL A 1124 126.07 16.59 -62.90
CA VAL A 1124 125.92 15.36 -62.10
C VAL A 1124 125.37 15.67 -60.69
N SER A 1125 125.68 16.85 -60.14
CA SER A 1125 125.22 17.28 -58.81
C SER A 1125 123.69 17.52 -58.76
N ILE A 1126 123.14 18.15 -59.80
CA ILE A 1126 121.70 18.43 -59.95
C ILE A 1126 120.91 17.12 -60.09
N VAL A 1127 121.46 16.17 -60.84
CA VAL A 1127 120.86 14.84 -61.04
C VAL A 1127 120.79 14.05 -59.73
N GLN A 1128 121.85 14.10 -58.90
CA GLN A 1128 121.84 13.48 -57.57
C GLN A 1128 120.76 14.06 -56.65
N GLU A 1129 120.52 15.37 -56.70
CA GLU A 1129 119.50 16.01 -55.87
C GLU A 1129 118.07 15.59 -56.27
N ILE A 1130 117.79 15.50 -57.58
CA ILE A 1130 116.49 15.05 -58.11
C ILE A 1130 116.22 13.59 -57.71
N VAL A 1131 117.20 12.70 -57.86
CA VAL A 1131 117.08 11.28 -57.49
C VAL A 1131 116.85 11.12 -55.98
N LYS A 1132 117.51 11.92 -55.14
CA LYS A 1132 117.33 11.88 -53.67
C LYS A 1132 115.93 12.35 -53.24
N LYS A 1133 115.35 13.34 -53.94
CA LYS A 1133 113.99 13.87 -53.68
C LYS A 1133 112.89 12.90 -54.10
N ILE A 1134 113.02 12.21 -55.23
CA ILE A 1134 111.99 11.24 -55.65
C ILE A 1134 112.04 9.95 -54.81
N GLU A 1135 113.21 9.57 -54.31
CA GLU A 1135 113.35 8.38 -53.46
C GLU A 1135 112.74 8.56 -52.06
N SER A 1136 112.70 9.79 -51.52
CA SER A 1136 112.08 10.05 -50.21
C SER A 1136 110.54 9.98 -50.23
N MET A 1137 109.91 9.87 -51.41
CA MET A 1137 108.46 9.70 -51.56
C MET A 1137 107.95 8.26 -51.34
N ARG A 1138 108.84 7.28 -51.11
CA ARG A 1138 108.49 5.86 -50.94
C ARG A 1138 107.41 5.61 -49.86
N ASP A 1139 107.46 6.32 -48.74
CA ASP A 1139 106.50 6.17 -47.63
C ASP A 1139 105.05 6.55 -48.01
N LEU A 1140 104.86 7.29 -49.11
CA LEU A 1140 103.54 7.71 -49.61
C LEU A 1140 102.89 6.68 -50.55
N GLU A 1141 103.63 5.68 -51.05
CA GLU A 1141 103.15 4.70 -52.02
C GLU A 1141 101.97 3.86 -51.49
N ARG A 1142 101.88 3.65 -50.17
CA ARG A 1142 100.72 2.97 -49.53
C ARG A 1142 99.40 3.73 -49.70
N SER A 1143 99.48 5.05 -49.81
CA SER A 1143 98.31 5.93 -49.94
C SER A 1143 98.15 6.46 -51.38
N VAL A 1144 99.24 6.57 -52.15
CA VAL A 1144 99.29 7.02 -53.56
C VAL A 1144 100.20 6.09 -54.39
N PRO A 1145 99.67 4.97 -54.92
CA PRO A 1145 100.47 3.96 -55.63
C PRO A 1145 101.14 4.48 -56.92
N GLU A 1146 100.61 5.53 -57.53
CA GLU A 1146 101.09 6.06 -58.82
C GLU A 1146 102.51 6.65 -58.76
N LEU A 1147 103.00 7.01 -57.56
CA LEU A 1147 104.34 7.59 -57.37
C LEU A 1147 105.48 6.59 -57.65
N GLU A 1148 105.24 5.28 -57.44
CA GLU A 1148 106.22 4.22 -57.68
C GLU A 1148 106.71 4.23 -59.13
N LYS A 1149 105.80 4.43 -60.08
CA LYS A 1149 106.10 4.44 -61.52
C LYS A 1149 107.06 5.57 -61.88
N HIS A 1150 106.82 6.77 -61.36
CA HIS A 1150 107.64 7.96 -61.63
C HIS A 1150 109.04 7.81 -61.01
N ARG A 1151 109.13 7.27 -59.78
CA ARG A 1151 110.41 6.99 -59.09
C ARG A 1151 111.28 6.01 -59.89
N GLN A 1152 110.69 4.89 -60.33
CA GLN A 1152 111.42 3.88 -61.12
C GLN A 1152 111.90 4.42 -62.48
N SER A 1153 111.08 5.23 -63.15
CA SER A 1153 111.42 5.86 -64.42
C SER A 1153 112.66 6.75 -64.31
N VAL A 1154 112.69 7.64 -63.29
CA VAL A 1154 113.83 8.52 -63.01
C VAL A 1154 115.11 7.74 -62.72
N LEU A 1155 115.04 6.66 -61.93
CA LEU A 1155 116.18 5.82 -61.59
C LEU A 1155 116.74 5.06 -62.80
N GLN A 1156 115.88 4.48 -63.64
CA GLN A 1156 116.31 3.78 -64.85
C GLN A 1156 117.00 4.72 -65.83
N ARG A 1157 116.46 5.92 -66.03
CA ARG A 1157 117.04 6.90 -66.94
C ARG A 1157 118.44 7.34 -66.51
N PHE A 1158 118.63 7.59 -65.22
CA PHE A 1158 119.94 7.94 -64.67
C PHE A 1158 121.00 6.86 -64.92
N LEU A 1159 120.65 5.58 -64.69
CA LEU A 1159 121.51 4.42 -64.97
C LEU A 1159 121.88 4.31 -66.45
N GLN A 1160 120.90 4.50 -67.33
CA GLN A 1160 121.11 4.41 -68.78
C GLN A 1160 122.06 5.51 -69.29
N CYS A 1161 121.90 6.74 -68.81
CA CYS A 1161 122.77 7.86 -69.18
C CYS A 1161 124.20 7.66 -68.67
N THR A 1162 124.38 7.20 -67.43
CA THR A 1162 125.73 6.92 -66.88
C THR A 1162 126.43 5.81 -67.67
N GLN A 1163 125.70 4.75 -68.04
CA GLN A 1163 126.24 3.67 -68.87
C GLN A 1163 126.75 4.18 -70.23
N THR A 1164 125.98 5.05 -70.89
CA THR A 1164 126.33 5.64 -72.19
C THR A 1164 127.63 6.46 -72.14
N VAL A 1165 127.85 7.18 -71.02
CA VAL A 1165 129.09 7.94 -70.79
C VAL A 1165 130.30 7.01 -70.62
N PHE A 1166 130.14 5.90 -69.88
CA PHE A 1166 131.20 4.90 -69.73
C PHE A 1166 131.57 4.19 -71.04
N ASP A 1167 130.57 3.84 -71.86
CA ASP A 1167 130.79 3.22 -73.18
C ASP A 1167 131.60 4.15 -74.10
N CYS A 1168 131.33 5.45 -74.07
CA CYS A 1168 132.02 6.46 -74.87
C CYS A 1168 133.51 6.61 -74.50
N ILE A 1169 133.83 6.53 -73.19
CA ILE A 1169 135.21 6.47 -72.69
C ILE A 1169 135.91 5.21 -73.22
N GLN A 1170 135.22 4.07 -73.20
CA GLN A 1170 135.78 2.78 -73.58
C GLN A 1170 136.17 2.68 -75.07
N THR A 1171 135.44 3.34 -75.98
CA THR A 1171 135.77 3.40 -77.42
C THR A 1171 136.93 4.34 -77.77
N THR A 1172 137.21 5.37 -76.97
CA THR A 1172 138.17 6.44 -77.32
C THR A 1172 139.63 6.07 -77.05
N PHE A 1173 139.91 5.13 -76.14
CA PHE A 1173 141.28 4.85 -75.65
C PHE A 1173 141.91 3.50 -76.10
N ASN A 1174 141.30 2.76 -77.03
CA ASN A 1174 141.78 1.50 -77.68
C ASN A 1174 142.72 0.59 -76.83
N LEU A 1175 142.21 0.07 -75.71
CA LEU A 1175 142.94 -0.80 -74.76
C LEU A 1175 142.85 -2.31 -75.09
N GLN A 1176 143.25 -2.75 -76.29
CA GLN A 1176 143.32 -4.18 -76.64
C GLN A 1176 144.72 -4.79 -76.37
N ASP A 1177 144.99 -5.17 -75.11
CA ASP A 1177 146.15 -5.99 -74.74
C ASP A 1177 145.81 -7.50 -74.84
N LYS A 1178 146.69 -8.26 -75.52
CA LYS A 1178 146.59 -9.69 -75.85
C LYS A 1178 146.54 -10.60 -74.61
N TYR A 1179 146.89 -10.09 -73.43
CA TYR A 1179 146.77 -10.78 -72.14
C TYR A 1179 145.30 -10.85 -71.62
N VAL A 1180 144.47 -9.86 -71.97
CA VAL A 1180 143.07 -9.74 -71.48
C VAL A 1180 142.13 -10.69 -72.23
N TYR A 1181 142.43 -11.05 -73.48
CA TYR A 1181 141.65 -12.01 -74.26
C TYR A 1181 141.73 -13.45 -73.69
N ARG A 1182 142.87 -13.81 -73.07
CA ARG A 1182 143.07 -15.12 -72.43
C ARG A 1182 142.33 -15.24 -71.10
N ILE A 1183 142.32 -14.17 -70.29
CA ILE A 1183 141.57 -14.11 -69.03
C ILE A 1183 140.05 -14.08 -69.27
N LYS A 1184 139.57 -13.41 -70.33
CA LYS A 1184 138.15 -13.40 -70.71
C LYS A 1184 137.60 -14.76 -71.16
N GLN A 1185 138.44 -15.64 -71.70
CA GLN A 1185 138.07 -17.03 -72.04
C GLN A 1185 137.98 -17.92 -70.78
N GLU A 1186 138.89 -17.75 -69.82
CA GLU A 1186 138.87 -18.50 -68.54
C GLU A 1186 137.72 -18.07 -67.61
N LEU A 1187 137.34 -16.78 -67.62
CA LEU A 1187 136.22 -16.25 -66.82
C LEU A 1187 134.86 -16.77 -67.31
N LYS A 1188 134.72 -17.00 -68.62
CA LYS A 1188 133.50 -17.53 -69.24
C LYS A 1188 133.27 -19.01 -68.90
N ASN A 1189 134.34 -19.80 -68.79
CA ASN A 1189 134.28 -21.18 -68.31
C ASN A 1189 134.00 -21.26 -66.78
N LEU A 1190 134.49 -20.31 -66.00
CA LEU A 1190 134.22 -20.24 -64.55
C LEU A 1190 132.77 -19.81 -64.22
N GLU A 1191 132.13 -18.98 -65.05
CA GLU A 1191 130.72 -18.60 -64.89
C GLU A 1191 129.75 -19.76 -65.22
N GLU A 1192 130.07 -20.63 -66.17
CA GLU A 1192 129.30 -21.85 -66.45
C GLU A 1192 129.43 -22.89 -65.32
N ILE A 1193 130.62 -23.02 -64.70
CA ILE A 1193 130.84 -23.88 -63.52
C ILE A 1193 130.14 -23.32 -62.27
N LYS A 1194 130.11 -22.00 -62.07
CA LYS A 1194 129.37 -21.34 -60.96
C LYS A 1194 127.86 -21.60 -61.06
N LYS A 1195 127.31 -21.64 -62.28
CA LYS A 1195 125.90 -21.95 -62.53
C LYS A 1195 125.59 -23.42 -62.20
N ALA A 1196 126.50 -24.35 -62.52
CA ALA A 1196 126.38 -25.77 -62.16
C ALA A 1196 126.57 -26.04 -60.64
N CYS A 1197 127.44 -25.30 -59.94
CA CYS A 1197 127.61 -25.44 -58.48
C CYS A 1197 126.42 -24.92 -57.66
N ASN A 1198 125.71 -23.90 -58.14
CA ASN A 1198 124.50 -23.37 -57.49
C ASN A 1198 123.30 -24.34 -57.55
N ASP A 1199 123.28 -25.27 -58.50
CA ASP A 1199 122.26 -26.32 -58.61
C ASP A 1199 122.56 -27.56 -57.75
N LEU A 1200 123.79 -27.67 -57.24
CA LEU A 1200 124.24 -28.72 -56.31
C LEU A 1200 124.26 -28.26 -54.83
N HIS A 1201 123.78 -27.05 -54.52
CA HIS A 1201 123.81 -26.50 -53.17
C HIS A 1201 122.90 -27.32 -52.22
N PRO A 1202 123.40 -27.81 -51.06
CA PRO A 1202 122.66 -28.70 -50.16
C PRO A 1202 121.28 -28.15 -49.73
N ALA A 1203 121.17 -26.84 -49.53
CA ALA A 1203 119.91 -26.18 -49.20
C ALA A 1203 118.85 -26.28 -50.31
N ARG A 1204 119.23 -26.24 -51.60
CA ARG A 1204 118.30 -26.40 -52.73
C ARG A 1204 117.94 -27.85 -52.99
N ILE A 1205 118.87 -28.77 -52.73
CA ILE A 1205 118.59 -30.21 -52.73
C ILE A 1205 117.60 -30.55 -51.61
N PHE A 1206 117.78 -29.98 -50.42
CA PHE A 1206 116.85 -30.13 -49.28
C PHE A 1206 115.45 -29.60 -49.60
N LEU A 1207 115.34 -28.40 -50.19
CA LEU A 1207 114.06 -27.80 -50.57
C LEU A 1207 113.33 -28.64 -51.64
N ARG A 1208 114.02 -29.14 -52.69
CA ARG A 1208 113.42 -30.03 -53.69
C ARG A 1208 112.98 -31.37 -53.13
N LYS A 1209 113.73 -31.94 -52.17
CA LYS A 1209 113.37 -33.21 -51.53
C LYS A 1209 112.08 -33.11 -50.71
N HIS A 1210 111.73 -31.91 -50.27
CA HIS A 1210 110.49 -31.61 -49.54
C HIS A 1210 109.43 -30.89 -50.40
N HIS A 1211 109.55 -30.93 -51.73
CA HIS A 1211 108.60 -30.33 -52.70
C HIS A 1211 108.48 -28.80 -52.70
N TYR A 1212 109.45 -28.07 -52.16
CA TYR A 1212 109.49 -26.61 -52.20
C TYR A 1212 110.42 -26.10 -53.30
N SER A 1213 109.93 -25.18 -54.15
CA SER A 1213 110.73 -24.60 -55.24
C SER A 1213 111.70 -23.50 -54.79
N ASP A 1214 111.39 -22.82 -53.69
CA ASP A 1214 112.32 -21.94 -52.97
C ASP A 1214 111.99 -21.90 -51.46
N ILE A 1215 112.80 -21.17 -50.70
CA ILE A 1215 112.66 -21.05 -49.25
C ILE A 1215 111.48 -20.16 -48.80
N ASN A 1216 110.95 -19.32 -49.68
CA ASN A 1216 109.82 -18.44 -49.39
C ASN A 1216 108.50 -19.22 -49.33
N ILE A 1217 108.34 -20.27 -50.15
CA ILE A 1217 107.15 -21.15 -50.09
C ILE A 1217 107.13 -21.95 -48.77
N LEU A 1218 108.28 -22.49 -48.34
CA LEU A 1218 108.39 -23.17 -47.05
C LEU A 1218 108.04 -22.23 -45.88
N ASN A 1219 108.49 -20.97 -45.93
CA ASN A 1219 108.15 -19.98 -44.90
C ASN A 1219 106.65 -19.60 -44.90
N GLY A 1220 106.00 -19.63 -46.07
CA GLY A 1220 104.55 -19.43 -46.17
C GLY A 1220 103.76 -20.54 -45.49
N GLU A 1221 104.15 -21.80 -45.69
CA GLU A 1221 103.46 -22.96 -45.10
C GLU A 1221 103.68 -23.06 -43.58
N ILE A 1222 104.84 -22.59 -43.08
CA ILE A 1222 105.12 -22.45 -41.64
C ILE A 1222 104.18 -21.42 -40.98
N GLU A 1223 103.90 -20.29 -41.65
CA GLU A 1223 102.96 -19.29 -41.13
C GLU A 1223 101.50 -19.78 -41.18
N GLU A 1224 101.11 -20.54 -42.20
CA GLU A 1224 99.78 -21.18 -42.25
C GLU A 1224 99.58 -22.19 -41.09
N LEU A 1225 100.60 -22.97 -40.77
CA LEU A 1225 100.57 -23.93 -39.65
C LEU A 1225 100.55 -23.24 -38.28
N LYS A 1226 101.27 -22.13 -38.10
CA LYS A 1226 101.16 -21.30 -36.87
C LYS A 1226 99.76 -20.73 -36.70
N THR A 1227 99.10 -20.38 -37.79
CA THR A 1227 97.73 -19.85 -37.76
C THR A 1227 96.74 -20.94 -37.32
N ARG A 1228 96.85 -22.16 -37.89
CA ARG A 1228 96.03 -23.32 -37.46
C ARG A 1228 96.30 -23.76 -36.01
N GLN A 1229 97.53 -23.64 -35.53
CA GLN A 1229 97.89 -23.94 -34.14
C GLN A 1229 97.25 -22.93 -33.17
N LYS A 1230 97.16 -21.66 -33.58
CA LYS A 1230 96.50 -20.60 -32.81
C LYS A 1230 94.98 -20.83 -32.73
N ASP A 1231 94.36 -21.27 -33.83
CA ASP A 1231 92.94 -21.61 -33.89
C ASP A 1231 92.61 -22.87 -33.05
N ALA A 1232 93.47 -23.89 -33.06
CA ALA A 1232 93.31 -25.10 -32.25
C ALA A 1232 93.47 -24.84 -30.73
N LEU A 1233 94.35 -23.91 -30.33
CA LEU A 1233 94.51 -23.48 -28.93
C LEU A 1233 93.32 -22.64 -28.42
N GLN A 1234 92.59 -22.00 -29.34
CA GLN A 1234 91.40 -21.21 -29.00
C GLN A 1234 90.15 -22.10 -28.81
N VAL A 1235 90.07 -23.22 -29.53
CA VAL A 1235 89.04 -24.26 -29.36
C VAL A 1235 89.25 -25.10 -28.10
N ALA A 1236 90.51 -25.39 -27.73
CA ALA A 1236 90.83 -26.14 -26.50
C ALA A 1236 90.67 -25.34 -25.18
N ALA A 1237 90.44 -24.03 -25.25
CA ALA A 1237 90.16 -23.17 -24.08
C ALA A 1237 88.66 -22.97 -23.81
N THR A 1238 87.79 -23.55 -24.65
CA THR A 1238 86.32 -23.48 -24.53
C THR A 1238 85.67 -24.83 -24.18
N GLU A 1239 86.46 -25.90 -24.04
CA GLU A 1239 86.15 -27.12 -23.27
C GLU A 1239 86.89 -27.06 -21.92
#